data_AF-A0A1A9WN18-F1
#
_entry.id   AF-A0A1A9WN18-F1
#
_cell.length_a   1.000
_cell.length_b   1.000
_cell.length_c   1.000
_cell.angle_alpha   90.00
_cell.angle_beta   90.00
_cell.angle_gamma   90.00
#
_symmetry.space_group_name_H-M   'P 1'
#
loop_
_entity.id
_entity.type
_entity.pdbx_description
1 polymer ?
#
loop_
_entity_poly.entity_id
_entity_poly.type
_entity_poly.pdbx_seq_one_letter_code
_entity_poly.pdbx_strand_id
1 'polypeptide(L)'
;MLTKTQHMIAYISQHGLHGEITFRQLNNTHVEIKSDLETTLQYPDQLWSWMVRKFPVDYTNADTSERCELSKLGEQVISFDDDLEYLMLPGNETSLWFKEMQLIDLLGRKAILYLTSAPELNISRDSFVLKEHNKAITFDDQKAKGYGRLNIIFKVGDEKLFLRFNFTLKRGTWSMKAVEVEYRDYKDVLRLKGGIYSIPSAPLGFSYRCSSRNLVFTNGTDLLMLKDYQVQPWLNGRNKFGDVYDCVGFTTAPIWAGIVVTFLLCTILAIGLLAILDIKTPNRFESSRNVSSFRIHTLPPIPQKFGHPDYCESTGSLYNPKEIEKHIIPPPGFGTQDQYPLGDLSGKLQSRNKRYFHHYQLPGSSSELNGLYWDVFLPLQGIDSIAYRSLMIYQYNRANLENITETKWHCATINQYQKNGIYQKSMFTAQVLFRYPIVGRVLLRQPSEEPWQDTTIIFEYLIHADGSTQNNTFEHRWAVHNNAPGKDFYDWQNRCISTGNVFNPYKVDWGNRSIDDYCKPQLTAMCRIGALDIRMGLLTIAGSKRDAQQLSRRIFIDSNLPLSGRHNVLGKSLVIYDDFGPKARGERLACSMYGLIIGYYRRKVVAKEWYANGDPLTVNGKIEITQQSEYDISNLEVQFKGLQNNSGYHIHMTPVEANLAFPCEASTLYGHFNPFAVNPKLSPSPGQGSTEQYELGDLSGKFGTLDTMTQFEGAFNDTNLPLFGMNSIIGRSIVIHKKKRNARWACSTLERGYSPNEAREIRAIASFHHPTGYAYGYIKMTQLIHNDGSSSDTVIEVKLRHPGKNDRNVTRNHNWQIFVNPVGVDAAVKPTITRCVAGGYVWNPYYTQLADPLNRDLYERECGPDNPLRCYVGDVGARLGPIEN
;
A
#
# COMPACT_ATOMS: atom_id res chain seq x y z
N MET A 1 10.46 33.54 -9.63
CA MET A 1 9.76 32.42 -10.30
C MET A 1 10.80 31.39 -10.67
N LEU A 2 10.85 30.25 -9.98
CA LEU A 2 11.67 29.10 -10.39
C LEU A 2 11.03 28.53 -11.66
N THR A 3 11.72 28.65 -12.80
CA THR A 3 11.37 27.90 -14.01
C THR A 3 11.42 26.42 -13.66
N LYS A 4 10.26 25.76 -13.53
CA LYS A 4 10.18 24.30 -13.41
C LYS A 4 10.85 23.71 -14.64
N THR A 5 12.04 23.15 -14.47
CA THR A 5 12.69 22.33 -15.50
C THR A 5 11.82 21.10 -15.74
N GLN A 6 11.57 20.76 -17.01
CA GLN A 6 10.86 19.52 -17.34
C GLN A 6 11.74 18.32 -16.98
N HIS A 7 11.17 17.40 -16.20
CA HIS A 7 11.82 16.18 -15.72
C HIS A 7 10.93 15.00 -16.08
N MET A 8 11.42 14.13 -16.96
CA MET A 8 10.69 12.95 -17.45
C MET A 8 11.46 11.70 -17.07
N ILE A 9 10.75 10.68 -16.57
CA ILE A 9 11.35 9.42 -16.14
C ILE A 9 10.58 8.28 -16.82
N ALA A 10 11.32 7.36 -17.44
CA ALA A 10 10.79 6.12 -17.98
C ALA A 10 11.27 4.96 -17.11
N TYR A 11 10.32 4.19 -16.55
CA TYR A 11 10.60 3.01 -15.75
C TYR A 11 10.55 1.74 -16.61
N ILE A 12 11.56 0.89 -16.49
CA ILE A 12 11.73 -0.33 -17.30
C ILE A 12 11.99 -1.50 -16.36
N SER A 13 11.28 -2.61 -16.55
CA SER A 13 11.52 -3.81 -15.74
C SER A 13 11.07 -5.09 -16.45
N GLN A 14 11.65 -5.40 -17.59
CA GLN A 14 11.24 -6.53 -18.43
C GLN A 14 12.42 -7.20 -19.12
N HIS A 15 12.28 -8.49 -19.47
CA HIS A 15 13.27 -9.25 -20.23
C HIS A 15 14.70 -9.15 -19.67
N GLY A 16 14.86 -9.11 -18.36
CA GLY A 16 16.18 -9.06 -17.72
C GLY A 16 16.80 -7.67 -17.53
N LEU A 17 16.13 -6.59 -17.93
CA LEU A 17 16.55 -5.20 -17.69
C LEU A 17 15.63 -4.51 -16.68
N HIS A 18 16.18 -3.93 -15.61
CA HIS A 18 15.42 -3.20 -14.59
C HIS A 18 16.04 -1.84 -14.26
N GLY A 19 15.22 -0.80 -14.16
CA GLY A 19 15.65 0.51 -13.68
C GLY A 19 14.89 1.67 -14.32
N GLU A 20 15.55 2.83 -14.39
CA GLU A 20 14.96 4.05 -14.93
C GLU A 20 15.88 4.78 -15.92
N ILE A 21 15.28 5.44 -16.89
CA ILE A 21 15.94 6.42 -17.76
C ILE A 21 15.30 7.78 -17.49
N THR A 22 16.13 8.76 -17.13
CA THR A 22 15.69 10.11 -16.78
C THR A 22 16.17 11.12 -17.82
N PHE A 23 15.24 11.97 -18.27
CA PHE A 23 15.51 13.11 -19.15
C PHE A 23 15.27 14.39 -18.36
N ARG A 24 16.30 15.21 -18.20
CA ARG A 24 16.21 16.51 -17.52
C ARG A 24 16.62 17.63 -18.46
N GLN A 25 15.70 18.55 -18.73
CA GLN A 25 16.03 19.75 -19.48
C GLN A 25 16.79 20.72 -18.58
N LEU A 26 18.08 20.92 -18.87
CA LEU A 26 18.93 21.86 -18.11
C LEU A 26 18.73 23.29 -18.58
N ASN A 27 18.57 23.49 -19.90
CA ASN A 27 18.29 24.77 -20.55
C ASN A 27 17.64 24.50 -21.94
N ASN A 28 17.41 25.55 -22.74
CA ASN A 28 16.72 25.43 -24.04
C ASN A 28 17.47 24.58 -25.08
N THR A 29 18.75 24.26 -24.87
CA THR A 29 19.59 23.54 -25.83
C THR A 29 20.20 22.25 -25.28
N HIS A 30 20.08 21.98 -23.98
CA HIS A 30 20.72 20.85 -23.31
C HIS A 30 19.71 19.98 -22.57
N VAL A 31 19.75 18.68 -22.88
CA VAL A 31 19.02 17.63 -22.17
C VAL A 31 20.04 16.69 -21.57
N GLU A 32 19.98 16.53 -20.25
CA GLU A 32 20.72 15.49 -19.52
C GLU A 32 19.93 14.18 -19.63
N ILE A 33 20.61 13.11 -20.02
CA ILE A 33 20.05 11.76 -20.06
C ILE A 33 20.84 10.92 -19.05
N LYS A 34 20.13 10.39 -18.06
CA LYS A 34 20.69 9.51 -17.03
C LYS A 34 20.06 8.14 -17.16
N SER A 35 20.87 7.09 -17.33
CA SER A 35 20.41 5.72 -17.11
C SER A 35 20.83 5.22 -15.74
N ASP A 36 19.89 4.57 -15.08
CA ASP A 36 20.10 3.77 -13.89
C ASP A 36 19.48 2.42 -14.16
N LEU A 37 20.19 1.58 -14.90
CA LEU A 37 19.70 0.27 -15.34
C LEU A 37 20.61 -0.81 -14.76
N GLU A 38 19.99 -1.83 -14.16
CA GLU A 38 20.62 -3.03 -13.64
C GLU A 38 20.16 -4.23 -14.50
N THR A 39 21.10 -5.07 -14.94
CA THR A 39 20.78 -6.35 -15.61
C THR A 39 20.56 -7.44 -14.56
N THR A 40 19.60 -8.33 -14.84
CA THR A 40 19.37 -9.51 -13.99
C THR A 40 20.48 -10.54 -14.17
N LEU A 41 20.68 -11.39 -13.16
CA LEU A 41 21.68 -12.48 -13.20
C LEU A 41 21.48 -13.47 -14.35
N GLN A 42 20.27 -13.57 -14.91
CA GLN A 42 19.96 -14.45 -16.03
C GLN A 42 20.48 -13.91 -17.37
N TYR A 43 20.67 -12.60 -17.47
CA TYR A 43 21.06 -11.90 -18.70
C TYR A 43 22.14 -10.84 -18.41
N PRO A 44 23.31 -11.23 -17.89
CA PRO A 44 24.30 -10.29 -17.35
C PRO A 44 24.94 -9.41 -18.42
N ASP A 45 25.25 -9.97 -19.59
CA ASP A 45 25.95 -9.28 -20.69
C ASP A 45 25.06 -9.20 -21.93
N GLN A 46 24.35 -8.08 -22.10
CA GLN A 46 23.51 -7.83 -23.27
C GLN A 46 23.69 -6.41 -23.80
N LEU A 47 23.58 -6.29 -25.12
CA LEU A 47 23.67 -5.04 -25.86
C LEU A 47 22.25 -4.57 -26.18
N TRP A 48 21.86 -3.41 -25.66
CA TRP A 48 20.49 -2.92 -25.79
C TRP A 48 20.41 -1.74 -26.76
N SER A 49 19.50 -1.87 -27.74
CA SER A 49 19.06 -0.75 -28.57
C SER A 49 18.00 0.05 -27.83
N TRP A 50 18.04 1.38 -27.98
CA TRP A 50 17.14 2.28 -27.28
C TRP A 50 16.70 3.44 -28.18
N MET A 51 15.39 3.70 -28.15
CA MET A 51 14.73 4.62 -29.09
C MET A 51 13.43 5.17 -28.51
N VAL A 52 12.96 6.29 -29.05
CA VAL A 52 11.64 6.85 -28.75
C VAL A 52 10.68 6.48 -29.88
N ARG A 53 9.48 5.98 -29.51
CA ARG A 53 8.41 5.56 -30.43
C ARG A 53 7.23 6.54 -30.38
N LYS A 54 6.37 6.50 -31.39
CA LYS A 54 5.27 7.47 -31.60
C LYS A 54 4.18 7.39 -30.53
N PHE A 55 3.79 6.20 -30.10
CA PHE A 55 2.70 6.00 -29.15
C PHE A 55 3.23 5.60 -27.76
N PRO A 56 2.56 6.05 -26.69
CA PRO A 56 2.94 5.71 -25.31
C PRO A 56 2.64 4.23 -25.00
N VAL A 57 3.34 3.70 -24.00
CA VAL A 57 3.09 2.35 -23.47
C VAL A 57 1.77 2.32 -22.69
N ASP A 58 0.90 1.37 -23.00
CA ASP A 58 -0.33 1.11 -22.25
C ASP A 58 -0.06 0.20 -21.05
N TYR A 59 -0.06 0.79 -19.86
CA TYR A 59 0.19 0.07 -18.60
C TYR A 59 -1.03 -0.70 -18.07
N THR A 60 -2.22 -0.54 -18.67
CA THR A 60 -3.40 -1.33 -18.29
C THR A 60 -3.29 -2.78 -18.79
N ASN A 61 -2.53 -3.00 -19.87
CA ASN A 61 -2.25 -4.33 -20.39
C ASN A 61 -1.03 -4.92 -19.66
N ALA A 62 -1.23 -5.98 -18.87
CA ALA A 62 -0.15 -6.64 -18.16
C ALA A 62 0.69 -7.57 -19.05
N ASP A 63 0.22 -7.99 -20.23
CA ASP A 63 0.93 -8.89 -21.14
C ASP A 63 2.19 -8.22 -21.73
N THR A 64 3.36 -8.82 -21.46
CA THR A 64 4.65 -8.31 -21.92
C THR A 64 4.85 -8.42 -23.42
N SER A 65 4.31 -9.47 -24.03
CA SER A 65 4.47 -9.74 -25.46
C SER A 65 3.67 -8.76 -26.31
N GLU A 66 2.46 -8.44 -25.84
CA GLU A 66 1.53 -7.55 -26.53
C GLU A 66 1.86 -6.07 -26.27
N ARG A 67 2.32 -5.71 -25.06
CA ARG A 67 2.57 -4.32 -24.64
C ARG A 67 3.65 -3.63 -25.48
N CYS A 68 4.68 -4.36 -25.90
CA CYS A 68 5.81 -3.81 -26.66
C CYS A 68 5.76 -4.13 -28.15
N GLU A 69 4.61 -4.58 -28.66
CA GLU A 69 4.45 -4.90 -30.09
C GLU A 69 4.58 -3.63 -30.95
N LEU A 70 5.31 -3.75 -32.07
CA LEU A 70 5.59 -2.60 -32.96
C LEU A 70 4.32 -1.99 -33.55
N SER A 71 3.28 -2.80 -33.75
CA SER A 71 1.96 -2.37 -34.23
C SER A 71 1.29 -1.38 -33.25
N LYS A 72 1.54 -1.50 -31.94
CA LYS A 72 0.98 -0.63 -30.89
C LYS A 72 1.82 0.60 -30.60
N LEU A 73 3.15 0.47 -30.61
CA LEU A 73 4.08 1.57 -30.33
C LEU A 73 4.26 2.52 -31.53
N GLY A 74 3.95 2.04 -32.74
CA GLY A 74 4.06 2.80 -33.97
C GLY A 74 5.50 3.00 -34.45
N GLU A 75 5.67 3.97 -35.34
CA GLU A 75 6.94 4.28 -35.97
C GLU A 75 7.98 4.81 -34.97
N GLN A 76 9.26 4.60 -35.28
CA GLN A 76 10.39 5.13 -34.52
C GLN A 76 10.54 6.63 -34.79
N VAL A 77 10.65 7.43 -33.72
CA VAL A 77 10.76 8.89 -33.77
C VAL A 77 12.22 9.32 -33.64
N ILE A 78 12.95 8.76 -32.68
CA ILE A 78 14.37 9.07 -32.41
C ILE A 78 15.11 7.77 -32.11
N SER A 79 16.26 7.55 -32.76
CA SER A 79 17.24 6.51 -32.40
C SER A 79 18.30 7.11 -31.49
N PHE A 80 18.69 6.42 -30.41
CA PHE A 80 19.87 6.82 -29.63
C PHE A 80 21.12 6.03 -30.01
N ASP A 81 20.97 4.90 -30.72
CA ASP A 81 22.08 4.04 -31.11
C ASP A 81 23.13 4.76 -31.97
N ASP A 82 22.69 5.69 -32.83
CA ASP A 82 23.57 6.43 -33.75
C ASP A 82 24.38 7.53 -33.03
N ASP A 83 23.81 8.14 -31.98
CA ASP A 83 24.34 9.33 -31.33
C ASP A 83 25.03 9.04 -29.98
N LEU A 84 24.53 8.04 -29.24
CA LEU A 84 24.95 7.70 -27.88
C LEU A 84 25.51 6.28 -27.78
N GLU A 85 25.63 5.59 -28.92
CA GLU A 85 25.95 4.16 -29.03
C GLU A 85 24.90 3.26 -28.37
N TYR A 86 25.08 1.94 -28.53
CA TYR A 86 24.26 0.95 -27.85
C TYR A 86 24.52 0.98 -26.35
N LEU A 87 23.49 0.70 -25.55
CA LEU A 87 23.63 0.54 -24.12
C LEU A 87 24.43 -0.75 -23.83
N MET A 88 25.70 -0.57 -23.50
CA MET A 88 26.55 -1.61 -22.93
C MET A 88 26.57 -1.45 -21.41
N LEU A 89 26.02 -2.42 -20.68
CA LEU A 89 25.93 -2.39 -19.23
C LEU A 89 26.87 -3.44 -18.60
N PRO A 90 28.20 -3.21 -18.51
CA PRO A 90 29.05 -4.08 -17.71
C PRO A 90 28.84 -3.74 -16.22
N GLY A 91 28.25 -4.66 -15.46
CA GLY A 91 28.24 -4.66 -14.00
C GLY A 91 27.82 -3.35 -13.31
N ASN A 92 26.53 -3.19 -13.02
CA ASN A 92 26.00 -2.33 -11.95
C ASN A 92 26.41 -0.83 -11.94
N GLU A 93 26.83 -0.26 -13.07
CA GLU A 93 27.20 1.15 -13.17
C GLU A 93 26.06 2.01 -13.75
N THR A 94 25.80 3.16 -13.12
CA THR A 94 24.89 4.19 -13.66
C THR A 94 25.61 4.98 -14.73
N SER A 95 25.07 5.02 -15.96
CA SER A 95 25.66 5.81 -17.04
C SER A 95 24.98 7.19 -17.12
N LEU A 96 25.80 8.24 -17.23
CA LEU A 96 25.35 9.62 -17.34
C LEU A 96 25.85 10.18 -18.67
N TRP A 97 24.94 10.60 -19.54
CA TRP A 97 25.27 11.30 -20.78
C TRP A 97 24.80 12.74 -20.72
N PHE A 98 25.73 13.65 -21.05
CA PHE A 98 25.45 15.06 -21.28
C PHE A 98 25.63 15.30 -22.77
N LYS A 99 24.54 15.61 -23.49
CA LYS A 99 24.63 15.98 -24.91
C LYS A 99 24.79 17.50 -25.02
N GLU A 100 26.03 17.96 -25.17
CA GLU A 100 26.40 19.34 -25.54
C GLU A 100 27.13 19.34 -26.91
N MET A 101 26.94 20.38 -27.73
CA MET A 101 27.78 20.61 -28.93
C MET A 101 29.16 21.19 -28.52
N GLN A 102 30.20 20.34 -28.53
CA GLN A 102 31.67 20.57 -28.55
C GLN A 102 32.36 21.67 -27.69
N LEU A 103 33.37 21.30 -26.87
CA LEU A 103 34.84 21.54 -27.07
C LEU A 103 35.73 21.05 -25.89
N ILE A 104 36.99 20.73 -26.20
CA ILE A 104 38.06 19.97 -25.50
C ILE A 104 38.85 20.81 -24.46
N ASP A 105 39.42 20.21 -23.39
CA ASP A 105 40.80 20.55 -22.93
C ASP A 105 41.52 19.45 -22.09
N LEU A 106 42.85 19.34 -22.29
CA LEU A 106 43.83 18.37 -21.76
C LEU A 106 44.83 19.06 -20.81
N LEU A 107 44.76 18.83 -19.48
CA LEU A 107 45.67 19.47 -18.51
C LEU A 107 46.37 18.46 -17.59
N GLY A 108 47.60 18.07 -17.93
CA GLY A 108 48.43 17.15 -17.12
C GLY A 108 49.91 17.51 -16.92
N ARG A 109 50.41 18.62 -17.47
CA ARG A 109 51.86 18.92 -17.56
C ARG A 109 52.34 20.12 -16.70
N LYS A 110 52.30 20.05 -15.36
CA LYS A 110 52.80 21.14 -14.48
C LYS A 110 53.52 20.64 -13.21
N ALA A 111 54.53 21.39 -12.76
CA ALA A 111 55.26 21.28 -11.47
C ALA A 111 55.44 22.68 -10.85
N ILE A 112 55.49 22.80 -9.52
CA ILE A 112 55.62 24.10 -8.81
C ILE A 112 56.74 24.04 -7.75
N LEU A 113 57.61 25.05 -7.74
CA LEU A 113 58.59 25.35 -6.68
C LEU A 113 58.34 26.78 -6.21
N TYR A 114 58.08 26.95 -4.91
CA TYR A 114 57.83 28.24 -4.26
C TYR A 114 58.93 28.53 -3.23
N LEU A 115 59.41 29.76 -3.20
CA LEU A 115 60.47 30.27 -2.33
C LEU A 115 60.04 31.66 -1.81
N THR A 116 60.24 31.95 -0.52
CA THR A 116 59.95 33.28 0.02
C THR A 116 61.12 34.26 -0.09
N SER A 117 62.33 33.78 -0.38
CA SER A 117 63.53 34.59 -0.66
C SER A 117 64.23 34.15 -1.94
N ALA A 118 64.88 35.09 -2.64
CA ALA A 118 65.64 34.81 -3.86
C ALA A 118 66.77 33.77 -3.62
N PRO A 119 66.98 32.79 -4.52
CA PRO A 119 68.11 31.86 -4.44
C PRO A 119 69.46 32.57 -4.45
N GLU A 120 70.38 32.11 -3.61
CA GLU A 120 71.77 32.57 -3.57
C GLU A 120 72.66 31.50 -4.21
N LEU A 121 73.35 31.84 -5.31
CA LEU A 121 74.22 30.95 -6.07
C LEU A 121 75.65 31.51 -6.09
N ASN A 122 76.63 30.73 -5.65
CA ASN A 122 78.04 31.08 -5.65
C ASN A 122 78.79 30.12 -6.58
N ILE A 123 79.34 30.64 -7.67
CA ILE A 123 80.12 29.89 -8.66
C ILE A 123 81.49 30.53 -8.78
N SER A 124 82.57 29.78 -8.57
CA SER A 124 83.95 30.20 -8.89
C SER A 124 84.33 31.61 -8.39
N ARG A 125 83.91 31.94 -7.15
CA ARG A 125 84.08 33.22 -6.41
C ARG A 125 83.14 34.38 -6.75
N ASP A 126 82.23 34.22 -7.70
CA ASP A 126 81.14 35.18 -7.96
C ASP A 126 79.85 34.75 -7.24
N SER A 127 79.20 35.68 -6.54
CA SER A 127 77.93 35.45 -5.85
C SER A 127 76.77 36.15 -6.55
N PHE A 128 75.78 35.37 -6.96
CA PHE A 128 74.57 35.80 -7.64
C PHE A 128 73.35 35.65 -6.73
N VAL A 129 72.54 36.70 -6.64
CA VAL A 129 71.22 36.66 -6.02
C VAL A 129 70.17 36.65 -7.13
N LEU A 130 69.52 35.51 -7.34
CA LEU A 130 68.67 35.24 -8.50
C LEU A 130 67.26 35.82 -8.31
N LYS A 131 67.07 37.10 -8.65
CA LYS A 131 65.80 37.82 -8.42
C LYS A 131 64.80 37.73 -9.58
N GLU A 132 65.25 37.62 -10.83
CA GLU A 132 64.40 37.61 -12.02
C GLU A 132 64.55 36.32 -12.84
N HIS A 133 63.44 35.72 -13.25
CA HIS A 133 63.39 34.53 -14.11
C HIS A 133 62.39 34.71 -15.26
N ASN A 134 62.54 33.92 -16.33
CA ASN A 134 61.62 33.96 -17.46
C ASN A 134 60.24 33.34 -17.11
N LYS A 135 59.19 33.71 -17.85
CA LYS A 135 57.84 33.14 -17.68
C LYS A 135 57.70 31.70 -18.22
N ALA A 136 58.63 31.22 -19.04
CA ALA A 136 58.59 29.91 -19.68
C ALA A 136 59.31 28.84 -18.83
N ILE A 137 58.75 28.53 -17.65
CA ILE A 137 59.19 27.40 -16.82
C ILE A 137 58.63 26.11 -17.43
N THR A 138 59.50 25.13 -17.71
CA THR A 138 59.09 23.85 -18.30
C THR A 138 59.34 22.69 -17.35
N PHE A 139 58.43 21.72 -17.35
CA PHE A 139 58.58 20.48 -16.63
C PHE A 139 58.61 19.32 -17.62
N ASP A 140 59.75 18.65 -17.73
CA ASP A 140 59.93 17.45 -18.54
C ASP A 140 59.44 16.24 -17.72
N ASP A 141 58.28 15.72 -18.09
CA ASP A 141 57.66 14.57 -17.45
C ASP A 141 58.11 13.27 -18.12
N GLN A 142 59.04 12.56 -17.47
CA GLN A 142 59.42 11.19 -17.83
C GLN A 142 59.02 10.20 -16.72
N LYS A 143 57.79 10.32 -16.18
CA LYS A 143 57.25 9.45 -15.11
C LYS A 143 57.44 7.95 -15.39
N ALA A 144 57.32 7.52 -16.65
CA ALA A 144 57.55 6.12 -17.07
C ALA A 144 58.99 5.63 -16.84
N LYS A 145 59.99 6.53 -16.81
CA LYS A 145 61.40 6.24 -16.52
C LYS A 145 61.81 6.59 -15.08
N GLY A 146 60.86 6.99 -14.23
CA GLY A 146 61.09 7.25 -12.81
C GLY A 146 61.84 8.56 -12.49
N TYR A 147 61.89 9.53 -13.40
CA TYR A 147 62.48 10.85 -13.14
C TYR A 147 61.70 11.98 -13.81
N GLY A 148 61.84 13.20 -13.29
CA GLY A 148 61.28 14.43 -13.88
C GLY A 148 62.25 15.60 -13.68
N ARG A 149 62.22 16.57 -14.59
CA ARG A 149 63.14 17.73 -14.54
C ARG A 149 62.37 19.04 -14.63
N LEU A 150 62.57 19.91 -13.64
CA LEU A 150 62.03 21.27 -13.64
C LEU A 150 63.12 22.23 -14.11
N ASN A 151 62.89 22.89 -15.24
CA ASN A 151 63.84 23.81 -15.85
C ASN A 151 63.41 25.26 -15.58
N ILE A 152 64.29 26.03 -14.93
CA ILE A 152 64.08 27.46 -14.64
C ILE A 152 65.25 28.24 -15.21
N ILE A 153 64.95 29.34 -15.93
CA ILE A 153 65.95 30.21 -16.54
C ILE A 153 65.92 31.57 -15.84
N PHE A 154 66.99 31.89 -15.13
CA PHE A 154 67.21 33.16 -14.46
C PHE A 154 67.95 34.15 -15.37
N LYS A 155 67.65 35.43 -15.23
CA LYS A 155 68.35 36.52 -15.91
C LYS A 155 69.34 37.16 -14.94
N VAL A 156 70.63 37.12 -15.28
CA VAL A 156 71.72 37.72 -14.50
C VAL A 156 72.43 38.71 -15.43
N GLY A 157 72.17 40.01 -15.25
CA GLY A 157 72.57 41.02 -16.23
C GLY A 157 71.87 40.78 -17.58
N ASP A 158 72.64 40.71 -18.67
CA ASP A 158 72.13 40.37 -20.02
C ASP A 158 72.24 38.87 -20.37
N GLU A 159 72.68 38.03 -19.43
CA GLU A 159 72.91 36.62 -19.66
C GLU A 159 71.87 35.72 -18.98
N LYS A 160 71.75 34.49 -19.52
CA LYS A 160 70.81 33.47 -19.04
C LYS A 160 71.53 32.42 -18.21
N LEU A 161 71.03 32.18 -17.01
CA LEU A 161 71.49 31.14 -16.11
C LEU A 161 70.40 30.07 -15.98
N PHE A 162 70.74 28.82 -16.27
CA PHE A 162 69.80 27.71 -16.22
C PHE A 162 69.99 26.91 -14.93
N LEU A 163 68.91 26.73 -14.18
CA LEU A 163 68.82 25.79 -13.07
C LEU A 163 67.85 24.66 -13.43
N ARG A 164 68.33 23.41 -13.45
CA ARG A 164 67.50 22.23 -13.70
C ARG A 164 67.43 21.36 -12.46
N PHE A 165 66.26 21.33 -11.81
CA PHE A 165 66.03 20.54 -10.60
C PHE A 165 65.62 19.11 -10.97
N ASN A 166 66.39 18.13 -10.50
CA ASN A 166 66.19 16.72 -10.82
C ASN A 166 65.39 16.02 -9.71
N PHE A 167 64.21 15.52 -10.08
CA PHE A 167 63.33 14.71 -9.23
C PHE A 167 63.43 13.24 -9.61
N THR A 168 63.56 12.38 -8.59
CA THR A 168 63.55 10.92 -8.76
C THR A 168 62.33 10.32 -8.09
N LEU A 169 61.60 9.45 -8.79
CA LEU A 169 60.39 8.78 -8.32
C LEU A 169 60.67 7.29 -8.12
N LYS A 170 60.61 6.81 -6.87
CA LYS A 170 60.82 5.40 -6.52
C LYS A 170 59.72 4.94 -5.58
N ARG A 171 59.02 3.85 -5.92
CA ARG A 171 57.93 3.26 -5.12
C ARG A 171 56.88 4.30 -4.65
N GLY A 172 56.44 5.16 -5.56
CA GLY A 172 55.40 6.17 -5.30
C GLY A 172 55.85 7.41 -4.51
N THR A 173 57.12 7.50 -4.09
CA THR A 173 57.68 8.66 -3.38
C THR A 173 58.67 9.39 -4.27
N TRP A 174 58.52 10.72 -4.41
CA TRP A 174 59.46 11.55 -5.16
C TRP A 174 60.50 12.16 -4.22
N SER A 175 61.70 12.40 -4.72
CA SER A 175 62.78 13.08 -3.97
C SER A 175 63.62 13.98 -4.87
N MET A 176 64.01 15.15 -4.34
CA MET A 176 64.85 16.14 -5.03
C MET A 176 66.29 16.05 -4.52
N LYS A 177 67.22 15.61 -5.38
CA LYS A 177 68.58 15.23 -4.95
C LYS A 177 69.70 16.08 -5.53
N ALA A 178 69.49 16.67 -6.70
CA ALA A 178 70.52 17.39 -7.41
C ALA A 178 69.92 18.52 -8.27
N VAL A 179 70.75 19.53 -8.54
CA VAL A 179 70.44 20.64 -9.44
C VAL A 179 71.58 20.78 -10.44
N GLU A 180 71.26 20.78 -11.73
CA GLU A 180 72.22 21.08 -12.79
C GLU A 180 72.23 22.59 -13.03
N VAL A 181 73.43 23.18 -13.06
CA VAL A 181 73.65 24.61 -13.26
C VAL A 181 74.40 24.80 -14.57
N GLU A 182 73.88 25.66 -15.44
CA GLU A 182 74.50 26.00 -16.73
C GLU A 182 74.50 27.54 -16.90
N TYR A 183 75.70 28.13 -16.98
CA TYR A 183 75.92 29.57 -17.10
C TYR A 183 77.16 29.85 -17.97
N ARG A 184 76.99 30.55 -19.10
CA ARG A 184 78.03 30.67 -20.15
C ARG A 184 78.55 29.28 -20.57
N ASP A 185 79.87 29.06 -20.48
CA ASP A 185 80.54 27.79 -20.73
C ASP A 185 80.65 26.90 -19.47
N TYR A 186 80.19 27.38 -18.30
CA TYR A 186 80.20 26.62 -17.06
C TYR A 186 78.98 25.70 -16.97
N LYS A 187 79.22 24.41 -16.73
CA LYS A 187 78.19 23.41 -16.52
C LYS A 187 78.62 22.42 -15.45
N ASP A 188 77.86 22.35 -14.35
CA ASP A 188 78.13 21.41 -13.26
C ASP A 188 76.83 20.95 -12.58
N VAL A 189 76.91 19.88 -11.78
CA VAL A 189 75.78 19.29 -11.06
C VAL A 189 76.01 19.40 -9.56
N LEU A 190 75.25 20.29 -8.91
CA LEU A 190 75.30 20.48 -7.47
C LEU A 190 74.43 19.44 -6.76
N ARG A 191 75.02 18.67 -5.84
CA ARG A 191 74.30 17.66 -5.05
C ARG A 191 73.88 18.22 -3.70
N LEU A 192 72.80 17.69 -3.15
CA LEU A 192 72.29 18.17 -1.86
C LEU A 192 73.28 17.88 -0.72
N LYS A 193 73.57 18.88 0.11
CA LYS A 193 74.43 18.79 1.30
C LYS A 193 73.62 18.30 2.50
N GLY A 194 73.71 17.00 2.82
CA GLY A 194 73.16 16.43 4.06
C GLY A 194 72.80 14.94 3.96
N GLY A 195 72.21 14.39 5.02
CA GLY A 195 71.81 12.97 5.12
C GLY A 195 70.38 12.68 4.64
N ILE A 196 69.88 11.47 4.91
CA ILE A 196 68.53 11.02 4.49
C ILE A 196 67.42 11.95 4.96
N TYR A 197 67.57 12.59 6.13
CA TYR A 197 66.57 13.50 6.71
C TYR A 197 66.58 14.93 6.14
N SER A 198 67.56 15.28 5.29
CA SER A 198 67.61 16.60 4.65
C SER A 198 67.11 16.61 3.21
N ILE A 199 66.84 15.43 2.62
CA ILE A 199 66.36 15.31 1.24
C ILE A 199 64.86 15.63 1.19
N PRO A 200 64.44 16.68 0.45
CA PRO A 200 63.02 16.93 0.22
C PRO A 200 62.39 15.74 -0.48
N SER A 201 61.46 15.08 0.20
CA SER A 201 60.77 13.90 -0.32
C SER A 201 59.35 13.80 0.23
N ALA A 202 58.41 13.41 -0.64
CA ALA A 202 57.02 13.19 -0.28
C ALA A 202 56.38 12.15 -1.22
N PRO A 203 55.28 11.50 -0.81
CA PRO A 203 54.47 10.67 -1.70
C PRO A 203 53.93 11.48 -2.90
N LEU A 204 53.68 10.80 -4.02
CA LEU A 204 53.08 11.43 -5.20
C LEU A 204 51.72 12.06 -4.83
N GLY A 205 51.53 13.34 -5.18
CA GLY A 205 50.33 14.11 -4.83
C GLY A 205 50.48 15.06 -3.64
N PHE A 206 51.52 14.89 -2.81
CA PHE A 206 51.85 15.77 -1.69
C PHE A 206 52.95 16.78 -2.05
N SER A 207 52.94 17.93 -1.39
CA SER A 207 54.00 18.93 -1.43
C SER A 207 54.93 18.78 -0.22
N TYR A 208 56.20 19.16 -0.35
CA TYR A 208 57.15 19.18 0.78
C TYR A 208 57.51 20.62 1.12
N ARG A 209 57.43 21.01 2.39
CA ARG A 209 57.76 22.35 2.88
C ARG A 209 58.79 22.29 4.01
N CYS A 210 59.74 23.22 4.01
CA CYS A 210 60.63 23.42 5.14
C CYS A 210 61.04 24.90 5.29
N SER A 211 60.69 25.50 6.43
CA SER A 211 61.06 26.86 6.80
C SER A 211 62.17 26.93 7.86
N SER A 212 62.40 25.83 8.60
CA SER A 212 63.31 25.80 9.75
C SER A 212 64.79 25.56 9.39
N ARG A 213 65.09 25.17 8.14
CA ARG A 213 66.45 24.88 7.64
C ARG A 213 66.61 25.30 6.18
N ASN A 214 67.78 25.81 5.82
CA ASN A 214 68.12 26.15 4.43
C ASN A 214 68.48 24.89 3.62
N LEU A 215 67.98 24.80 2.40
CA LEU A 215 68.35 23.74 1.45
C LEU A 215 69.60 24.15 0.69
N VAL A 216 70.67 23.37 0.84
CA VAL A 216 71.99 23.70 0.30
C VAL A 216 72.44 22.63 -0.69
N PHE A 217 72.73 23.01 -1.93
CA PHE A 217 73.36 22.16 -2.94
C PHE A 217 74.82 22.61 -3.13
N THR A 218 75.75 21.67 -3.18
CA THR A 218 77.18 21.96 -3.36
C THR A 218 77.92 20.81 -4.05
N ASN A 219 79.01 21.14 -4.74
CA ASN A 219 80.01 20.18 -5.23
C ASN A 219 81.36 20.32 -4.48
N GLY A 220 81.38 21.05 -3.35
CA GLY A 220 82.58 21.32 -2.55
C GLY A 220 83.18 22.71 -2.78
N THR A 221 83.10 23.25 -4.01
CA THR A 221 83.55 24.61 -4.37
C THR A 221 82.38 25.58 -4.56
N ASP A 222 81.34 25.15 -5.28
CA ASP A 222 80.20 25.97 -5.65
C ASP A 222 78.98 25.66 -4.77
N LEU A 223 78.11 26.65 -4.55
CA LEU A 223 77.04 26.60 -3.56
C LEU A 223 75.74 27.22 -4.09
N LEU A 224 74.62 26.48 -4.03
CA LEU A 224 73.27 27.01 -4.22
C LEU A 224 72.48 26.87 -2.92
N MET A 225 71.94 27.96 -2.40
CA MET A 225 71.15 28.00 -1.16
C MET A 225 69.72 28.47 -1.45
N LEU A 226 68.74 27.67 -1.00
CA LEU A 226 67.31 28.02 -0.99
C LEU A 226 66.83 28.13 0.46
N LYS A 227 66.11 29.20 0.80
CA LYS A 227 65.51 29.42 2.12
C LYS A 227 63.99 29.35 1.99
N ASP A 228 63.33 28.80 3.01
CA ASP A 228 61.87 28.67 3.13
C ASP A 228 61.17 28.28 1.82
N TYR A 229 61.29 26.99 1.50
CA TYR A 229 60.89 26.42 0.23
C TYR A 229 59.71 25.46 0.37
N GLN A 230 58.85 25.45 -0.64
CA GLN A 230 57.80 24.45 -0.83
C GLN A 230 57.82 23.94 -2.28
N VAL A 231 57.88 22.63 -2.47
CA VAL A 231 58.04 22.03 -3.80
C VAL A 231 57.10 20.85 -4.02
N GLN A 232 56.55 20.78 -5.23
CA GLN A 232 55.74 19.65 -5.70
C GLN A 232 55.91 19.41 -7.21
N PRO A 233 56.44 18.25 -7.62
CA PRO A 233 56.41 17.81 -9.01
C PRO A 233 55.10 17.05 -9.33
N TRP A 234 54.71 17.03 -10.61
CA TRP A 234 53.51 16.36 -11.15
C TRP A 234 52.17 16.77 -10.48
N LEU A 235 51.55 17.86 -10.95
CA LEU A 235 50.28 18.36 -10.39
C LEU A 235 49.01 17.71 -10.97
N ASN A 236 49.11 16.81 -11.96
CA ASN A 236 47.97 16.07 -12.55
C ASN A 236 46.71 16.94 -12.79
N GLY A 237 46.88 18.11 -13.41
CA GLY A 237 45.78 19.03 -13.73
C GLY A 237 45.35 20.00 -12.63
N ARG A 238 45.96 19.95 -11.44
CA ARG A 238 45.70 20.92 -10.36
C ARG A 238 46.56 22.18 -10.52
N ASN A 239 46.02 23.36 -10.19
CA ASN A 239 46.74 24.64 -10.18
C ASN A 239 47.14 25.09 -8.76
N LYS A 240 47.14 24.19 -7.77
CA LYS A 240 47.51 24.44 -6.36
C LYS A 240 48.37 23.30 -5.80
N PHE A 241 49.17 23.58 -4.77
CA PHE A 241 49.86 22.54 -4.02
C PHE A 241 48.84 21.55 -3.41
N GLY A 242 49.21 20.27 -3.36
CA GLY A 242 48.57 19.26 -2.53
C GLY A 242 49.03 19.37 -1.07
N ASP A 243 48.56 18.46 -0.24
CA ASP A 243 48.81 18.46 1.20
C ASP A 243 50.31 18.44 1.53
N VAL A 244 50.68 19.09 2.65
CA VAL A 244 52.06 19.45 2.97
C VAL A 244 52.72 18.42 3.89
N TYR A 245 53.94 18.00 3.53
CA TYR A 245 54.88 17.31 4.41
C TYR A 245 55.91 18.30 4.95
N ASP A 246 55.92 18.49 6.27
CA ASP A 246 56.85 19.38 6.97
C ASP A 246 58.11 18.65 7.47
N CYS A 247 59.21 19.39 7.57
CA CYS A 247 60.51 18.85 8.00
C CYS A 247 60.70 18.68 9.53
N VAL A 248 59.67 18.88 10.34
CA VAL A 248 59.71 18.74 11.82
C VAL A 248 58.88 17.52 12.25
N GLY A 249 59.44 16.66 13.09
CA GLY A 249 58.82 15.38 13.50
C GLY A 249 57.59 15.54 14.41
N PHE A 250 56.61 14.64 14.24
CA PHE A 250 55.26 14.72 14.81
C PHE A 250 55.08 14.12 16.22
N THR A 251 56.13 13.70 16.93
CA THR A 251 55.99 12.96 18.22
C THR A 251 56.65 13.66 19.39
N THR A 252 55.84 14.12 20.36
CA THR A 252 56.30 14.75 21.62
C THR A 252 55.62 14.10 22.83
N ALA A 253 56.23 14.20 24.02
CA ALA A 253 55.68 13.62 25.26
C ALA A 253 54.21 14.03 25.59
N PRO A 254 53.77 15.27 25.32
CA PRO A 254 52.36 15.66 25.48
C PRO A 254 51.39 14.85 24.60
N ILE A 255 51.80 14.45 23.40
CA ILE A 255 50.95 13.67 22.48
C ILE A 255 50.72 12.27 23.04
N TRP A 256 51.75 11.66 23.64
CA TRP A 256 51.62 10.37 24.31
C TRP A 256 50.72 10.42 25.56
N ALA A 257 50.81 11.50 26.35
CA ALA A 257 49.90 11.70 27.48
C ALA A 257 48.44 11.86 27.02
N GLY A 258 48.20 12.60 25.92
CA GLY A 258 46.87 12.77 25.34
C GLY A 258 46.25 11.45 24.85
N ILE A 259 47.04 10.58 24.20
CA ILE A 259 46.56 9.27 23.72
C ILE A 259 46.12 8.38 24.89
N VAL A 260 46.88 8.36 26.00
CA VAL A 260 46.54 7.56 27.19
C VAL A 260 45.24 8.03 27.85
N VAL A 261 45.06 9.35 28.00
CA VAL A 261 43.83 9.90 28.58
C VAL A 261 42.62 9.64 27.69
N THR A 262 42.78 9.75 26.37
CA THR A 262 41.70 9.49 25.41
C THR A 262 41.30 8.02 25.43
N PHE A 263 42.26 7.10 25.56
CA PHE A 263 41.98 5.67 25.69
C PHE A 263 41.16 5.32 26.94
N LEU A 264 41.45 5.97 28.08
CA LEU A 264 40.70 5.82 29.33
C LEU A 264 39.25 6.32 29.19
N LEU A 265 39.04 7.46 28.53
CA LEU A 265 37.70 8.00 28.28
C LEU A 265 36.90 7.11 27.31
N CYS A 266 37.52 6.59 26.26
CA CYS A 266 36.88 5.67 25.32
C CYS A 266 36.47 4.35 25.99
N THR A 267 37.25 3.84 26.95
CA THR A 267 36.88 2.63 27.69
C THR A 267 35.69 2.85 28.63
N ILE A 268 35.62 4.00 29.32
CA ILE A 268 34.45 4.36 30.13
C ILE A 268 33.20 4.53 29.26
N LEU A 269 33.30 5.21 28.12
CA LEU A 269 32.20 5.37 27.16
C LEU A 269 31.75 4.01 26.58
N ALA A 270 32.69 3.12 26.26
CA ALA A 270 32.38 1.79 25.76
C ALA A 270 31.61 0.95 26.80
N ILE A 271 31.99 1.03 28.09
CA ILE A 271 31.24 0.38 29.18
C ILE A 271 29.83 0.96 29.29
N GLY A 272 29.67 2.29 29.18
CA GLY A 272 28.36 2.95 29.16
C GLY A 272 27.49 2.53 27.97
N LEU A 273 28.08 2.41 26.77
CA LEU A 273 27.39 1.93 25.57
C LEU A 273 26.99 0.46 25.68
N LEU A 274 27.86 -0.41 26.23
CA LEU A 274 27.53 -1.82 26.48
C LEU A 274 26.37 -1.96 27.47
N ALA A 275 26.32 -1.14 28.51
CA ALA A 275 25.21 -1.11 29.46
C ALA A 275 23.88 -0.61 28.83
N ILE A 276 23.94 0.37 27.91
CA ILE A 276 22.76 0.82 27.15
C ILE A 276 22.30 -0.23 26.14
N LEU A 277 23.23 -0.96 25.51
CA LEU A 277 22.92 -2.05 24.58
C LEU A 277 22.23 -3.26 25.25
N ASP A 278 22.38 -3.42 26.58
CA ASP A 278 21.71 -4.47 27.35
C ASP A 278 20.30 -4.06 27.86
N ILE A 279 19.84 -2.84 27.53
CA ILE A 279 18.44 -2.45 27.77
C ILE A 279 17.54 -3.24 26.80
N LYS A 280 16.84 -4.25 27.33
CA LYS A 280 15.78 -4.96 26.62
C LYS A 280 14.58 -4.02 26.42
N THR A 281 14.35 -3.63 25.17
CA THR A 281 13.14 -2.91 24.75
C THR A 281 11.96 -3.90 24.59
N PRO A 282 10.70 -3.47 24.80
CA PRO A 282 9.55 -4.36 24.74
C PRO A 282 9.19 -4.74 23.29
N ASN A 283 9.07 -6.06 23.03
CA ASN A 283 8.33 -6.85 22.02
C ASN A 283 8.10 -6.39 20.55
N ARG A 284 8.35 -5.13 20.15
CA ARG A 284 8.15 -4.67 18.77
C ARG A 284 9.15 -5.31 17.79
N PHE A 285 10.36 -5.60 18.25
CA PHE A 285 11.47 -6.10 17.44
C PHE A 285 11.39 -7.58 17.07
N GLU A 286 10.67 -8.40 17.85
CA GLU A 286 10.46 -9.83 17.50
C GLU A 286 9.44 -9.99 16.37
N SER A 287 8.43 -9.11 16.32
CA SER A 287 7.37 -9.18 15.30
C SER A 287 7.87 -8.85 13.88
N SER A 288 8.75 -7.86 13.74
CA SER A 288 9.29 -7.45 12.43
C SER A 288 10.21 -8.52 11.82
N ARG A 289 10.97 -9.26 12.66
CA ARG A 289 11.85 -10.38 12.26
C ARG A 289 11.10 -11.55 11.61
N ASN A 290 9.79 -11.63 11.76
CA ASN A 290 8.99 -12.75 11.27
C ASN A 290 8.26 -12.45 9.95
N VAL A 291 8.28 -11.24 9.41
CA VAL A 291 7.58 -10.93 8.14
C VAL A 291 8.27 -11.65 6.97
N SER A 292 7.50 -12.52 6.28
CA SER A 292 7.98 -13.41 5.23
C SER A 292 7.78 -12.86 3.82
N SER A 293 6.60 -12.30 3.53
CA SER A 293 6.32 -11.69 2.23
C SER A 293 5.05 -10.82 2.24
N PHE A 294 4.96 -9.93 1.26
CA PHE A 294 3.81 -9.13 0.91
C PHE A 294 3.25 -9.61 -0.43
N ARG A 295 1.97 -9.95 -0.46
CA ARG A 295 1.29 -10.51 -1.64
C ARG A 295 -0.08 -9.89 -1.82
N ILE A 296 -0.57 -9.81 -3.05
CA ILE A 296 -1.94 -9.44 -3.37
C ILE A 296 -2.69 -10.70 -3.75
N HIS A 297 -3.83 -10.93 -3.12
CA HIS A 297 -4.68 -12.08 -3.40
C HIS A 297 -5.86 -11.72 -4.29
N THR A 298 -6.50 -12.73 -4.85
CA THR A 298 -7.56 -12.55 -5.84
C THR A 298 -8.79 -11.83 -5.30
N LEU A 299 -9.17 -12.02 -4.03
CA LEU A 299 -10.44 -11.54 -3.47
C LEU A 299 -10.24 -10.66 -2.22
N PRO A 300 -11.12 -9.68 -1.97
CA PRO A 300 -11.15 -8.99 -0.68
C PRO A 300 -11.55 -9.96 0.45
N PRO A 301 -11.13 -9.74 1.71
CA PRO A 301 -11.60 -10.55 2.83
C PRO A 301 -13.12 -10.39 3.05
N ILE A 302 -13.79 -11.44 3.52
CA ILE A 302 -15.25 -11.46 3.75
C ILE A 302 -15.57 -10.65 5.01
N PRO A 303 -16.33 -9.54 4.92
CA PRO A 303 -16.59 -8.67 6.08
C PRO A 303 -17.31 -9.37 7.24
N GLN A 304 -18.20 -10.34 6.95
CA GLN A 304 -18.94 -11.08 7.98
C GLN A 304 -18.05 -12.01 8.82
N LYS A 305 -16.86 -12.39 8.32
CA LYS A 305 -15.89 -13.24 9.03
C LYS A 305 -14.93 -12.44 9.90
N PHE A 306 -15.10 -11.13 9.99
CA PHE A 306 -14.23 -10.29 10.79
C PHE A 306 -14.17 -10.78 12.25
N GLY A 307 -12.96 -10.86 12.80
CA GLY A 307 -12.70 -11.40 14.14
C GLY A 307 -12.57 -12.92 14.22
N HIS A 308 -12.88 -13.65 13.14
CA HIS A 308 -12.68 -15.09 13.06
C HIS A 308 -11.28 -15.42 12.50
N PRO A 309 -10.63 -16.52 12.94
CA PRO A 309 -9.28 -16.89 12.45
C PRO A 309 -9.18 -17.08 10.93
N ASP A 310 -10.28 -17.38 10.25
CA ASP A 310 -10.34 -17.60 8.80
C ASP A 310 -10.63 -16.32 7.98
N TYR A 311 -10.67 -15.14 8.63
CA TYR A 311 -10.94 -13.87 7.96
C TYR A 311 -9.97 -13.64 6.78
N CYS A 312 -8.67 -13.75 7.04
CA CYS A 312 -7.64 -13.61 6.00
C CYS A 312 -7.48 -14.86 5.14
N GLU A 313 -8.06 -16.00 5.53
CA GLU A 313 -8.14 -17.17 4.66
C GLU A 313 -9.16 -16.99 3.53
N SER A 314 -10.13 -16.10 3.70
CA SER A 314 -11.18 -15.84 2.72
C SER A 314 -10.78 -15.06 1.47
N THR A 315 -9.53 -14.59 1.39
CA THR A 315 -9.01 -13.77 0.28
C THR A 315 -8.65 -14.56 -0.98
N GLY A 316 -8.72 -15.89 -0.93
CA GLY A 316 -8.36 -16.75 -2.05
C GLY A 316 -6.83 -16.95 -2.15
N SER A 317 -6.36 -17.20 -3.37
CA SER A 317 -4.95 -17.44 -3.71
C SER A 317 -4.23 -16.17 -4.16
N LEU A 318 -2.90 -16.26 -4.33
CA LEU A 318 -2.07 -15.23 -4.95
C LEU A 318 -2.65 -14.81 -6.31
N TYR A 319 -2.76 -13.50 -6.53
CA TYR A 319 -3.27 -12.99 -7.78
C TYR A 319 -2.26 -13.20 -8.91
N ASN A 320 -2.57 -14.13 -9.82
CA ASN A 320 -1.72 -14.57 -10.91
C ASN A 320 -2.53 -14.76 -12.20
N PRO A 321 -3.04 -13.68 -12.83
CA PRO A 321 -3.86 -13.79 -14.05
C PRO A 321 -3.09 -14.38 -15.24
N LYS A 322 -1.76 -14.30 -15.23
CA LYS A 322 -0.87 -14.88 -16.25
C LYS A 322 -0.52 -16.35 -16.03
N GLU A 323 -0.98 -16.95 -14.93
CA GLU A 323 -0.70 -18.35 -14.60
C GLU A 323 0.80 -18.70 -14.61
N ILE A 324 1.66 -17.76 -14.19
CA ILE A 324 3.11 -17.98 -14.10
C ILE A 324 3.40 -19.17 -13.17
N GLU A 325 4.10 -20.17 -13.69
CA GLU A 325 4.40 -21.40 -12.97
C GLU A 325 5.48 -21.18 -11.90
N LYS A 326 5.37 -21.87 -10.76
CA LYS A 326 6.25 -21.62 -9.61
C LYS A 326 7.74 -21.90 -9.88
N HIS A 327 8.06 -22.82 -10.79
CA HIS A 327 9.44 -23.26 -11.02
C HIS A 327 10.27 -22.30 -11.88
N ILE A 328 9.62 -21.40 -12.62
CA ILE A 328 10.28 -20.36 -13.43
C ILE A 328 10.49 -19.05 -12.65
N ILE A 329 9.89 -18.92 -11.47
CA ILE A 329 9.97 -17.69 -10.66
C ILE A 329 11.38 -17.57 -10.05
N PRO A 330 12.14 -16.51 -10.36
CA PRO A 330 13.45 -16.29 -9.76
C PRO A 330 13.36 -15.93 -8.27
N PRO A 331 14.45 -16.06 -7.49
CA PRO A 331 14.46 -15.65 -6.09
C PRO A 331 14.06 -14.17 -5.91
N PRO A 332 13.39 -13.78 -4.81
CA PRO A 332 12.89 -12.42 -4.62
C PRO A 332 13.94 -11.32 -4.85
N GLY A 333 13.61 -10.33 -5.68
CA GLY A 333 14.46 -9.20 -6.03
C GLY A 333 15.45 -9.44 -7.17
N PHE A 334 15.68 -10.70 -7.60
CA PHE A 334 16.71 -11.05 -8.59
C PHE A 334 16.22 -11.07 -10.05
N GLY A 335 14.93 -11.25 -10.32
CA GLY A 335 14.35 -11.23 -11.67
C GLY A 335 13.67 -9.91 -12.03
N THR A 336 13.31 -9.70 -13.30
CA THR A 336 12.50 -8.54 -13.67
C THR A 336 11.03 -8.70 -13.22
N GLN A 337 10.34 -7.58 -12.99
CA GLN A 337 8.96 -7.56 -12.49
C GLN A 337 7.95 -8.39 -13.31
N ASP A 338 8.19 -8.60 -14.61
CA ASP A 338 7.37 -9.45 -15.48
C ASP A 338 7.48 -10.95 -15.21
N GLN A 339 8.55 -11.40 -14.55
CA GLN A 339 8.82 -12.82 -14.26
C GLN A 339 8.09 -13.33 -13.01
N TYR A 340 7.50 -12.43 -12.23
CA TYR A 340 6.76 -12.77 -11.02
C TYR A 340 5.24 -12.64 -11.26
N PRO A 341 4.42 -13.41 -10.53
CA PRO A 341 2.99 -13.19 -10.48
C PRO A 341 2.66 -11.73 -10.16
N LEU A 342 1.58 -11.22 -10.76
CA LEU A 342 1.18 -9.82 -10.62
C LEU A 342 0.99 -9.41 -9.15
N GLY A 343 0.49 -10.33 -8.32
CA GLY A 343 0.33 -10.10 -6.89
C GLY A 343 1.57 -10.31 -6.03
N ASP A 344 2.70 -10.80 -6.54
CA ASP A 344 3.88 -11.09 -5.70
C ASP A 344 4.76 -9.84 -5.51
N LEU A 345 4.41 -9.01 -4.53
CA LEU A 345 5.11 -7.74 -4.28
C LEU A 345 6.50 -7.96 -3.70
N SER A 346 6.66 -8.89 -2.75
CA SER A 346 7.98 -9.20 -2.20
C SER A 346 8.91 -9.78 -3.27
N GLY A 347 8.42 -10.70 -4.11
CA GLY A 347 9.19 -11.21 -5.25
C GLY A 347 9.70 -10.08 -6.14
N LYS A 348 8.83 -9.12 -6.47
CA LYS A 348 9.11 -8.02 -7.40
C LYS A 348 9.94 -6.87 -6.83
N LEU A 349 9.79 -6.52 -5.55
CA LEU A 349 10.23 -5.24 -5.00
C LEU A 349 11.34 -5.36 -3.94
N GLN A 350 11.57 -6.55 -3.41
CA GLN A 350 12.58 -6.75 -2.37
C GLN A 350 13.97 -6.31 -2.88
N SER A 351 14.70 -5.57 -2.02
CA SER A 351 16.06 -5.06 -2.29
C SER A 351 16.21 -4.05 -3.44
N ARG A 352 15.12 -3.54 -4.03
CA ARG A 352 15.17 -2.60 -5.18
C ARG A 352 15.11 -1.11 -4.84
N ASN A 353 14.94 -0.78 -3.57
CA ASN A 353 14.75 0.61 -3.14
C ASN A 353 16.03 1.22 -2.53
N LYS A 354 17.18 1.07 -3.17
CA LYS A 354 18.48 1.49 -2.58
C LYS A 354 18.66 3.01 -2.44
N ARG A 355 17.83 3.82 -3.12
CA ARG A 355 17.98 5.28 -3.25
C ARG A 355 17.21 6.09 -2.22
N TYR A 356 16.15 5.54 -1.62
CA TYR A 356 15.37 6.22 -0.59
C TYR A 356 15.86 5.81 0.80
N PHE A 357 15.84 6.76 1.75
CA PHE A 357 16.27 6.48 3.12
C PHE A 357 15.26 5.54 3.80
N HIS A 358 15.71 4.35 4.16
CA HIS A 358 14.90 3.37 4.86
C HIS A 358 15.25 3.34 6.34
N HIS A 359 14.23 3.39 7.19
CA HIS A 359 14.36 2.93 8.57
C HIS A 359 14.23 1.42 8.57
N TYR A 360 15.31 0.71 8.23
CA TYR A 360 15.38 -0.73 8.46
C TYR A 360 15.39 -0.97 9.96
N GLN A 361 14.40 -1.70 10.47
CA GLN A 361 14.38 -2.05 11.90
C GLN A 361 15.41 -3.15 12.19
N LEU A 362 15.60 -4.10 11.27
CA LEU A 362 16.66 -5.14 11.33
C LEU A 362 17.11 -5.55 9.91
N PRO A 363 18.27 -5.07 9.43
CA PRO A 363 18.77 -5.42 8.09
C PRO A 363 18.94 -6.94 7.91
N GLY A 364 18.39 -7.50 6.83
CA GLY A 364 18.65 -8.88 6.40
C GLY A 364 17.91 -9.99 7.15
N SER A 365 16.98 -9.66 8.07
CA SER A 365 16.25 -10.66 8.87
C SER A 365 14.76 -10.82 8.53
N SER A 366 14.19 -9.87 7.77
CA SER A 366 12.79 -9.78 7.39
C SER A 366 12.64 -9.27 5.95
N SER A 367 11.53 -9.60 5.29
CA SER A 367 11.19 -9.17 3.92
C SER A 367 10.48 -7.80 3.89
N GLU A 368 10.93 -6.87 4.72
CA GLU A 368 10.26 -5.57 4.88
C GLU A 368 10.24 -4.75 3.59
N LEU A 369 9.01 -4.42 3.12
CA LEU A 369 8.78 -3.41 2.08
C LEU A 369 8.43 -2.08 2.76
N ASN A 370 9.44 -1.37 3.22
CA ASN A 370 9.31 -0.02 3.76
C ASN A 370 9.83 0.99 2.71
N GLY A 371 9.12 2.10 2.50
CA GLY A 371 9.51 3.17 1.58
C GLY A 371 8.78 3.17 0.22
N LEU A 372 9.32 3.93 -0.73
CA LEU A 372 8.66 4.23 -2.00
C LEU A 372 9.14 3.32 -3.13
N TYR A 373 8.25 2.47 -3.65
CA TYR A 373 8.53 1.54 -4.73
C TYR A 373 7.70 1.88 -5.97
N TRP A 374 8.20 1.49 -7.14
CA TRP A 374 7.46 1.55 -8.39
C TRP A 374 7.37 0.15 -9.00
N ASP A 375 6.25 -0.13 -9.66
CA ASP A 375 5.99 -1.41 -10.34
C ASP A 375 5.25 -1.13 -11.65
N VAL A 376 5.86 -1.47 -12.78
CA VAL A 376 5.28 -1.23 -14.11
C VAL A 376 4.30 -2.33 -14.55
N PHE A 377 4.15 -3.39 -13.77
CA PHE A 377 3.22 -4.50 -14.01
C PHE A 377 2.15 -4.60 -12.92
N LEU A 378 1.93 -3.55 -12.12
CA LEU A 378 0.90 -3.49 -11.09
C LEU A 378 -0.22 -2.49 -11.50
N PRO A 379 -1.09 -2.86 -12.45
CA PRO A 379 -2.14 -1.97 -12.94
C PRO A 379 -3.16 -1.63 -11.85
N LEU A 380 -3.52 -0.35 -11.78
CA LEU A 380 -4.62 0.14 -10.94
C LEU A 380 -5.95 0.25 -11.71
N GLN A 381 -5.91 0.07 -13.03
CA GLN A 381 -7.03 0.12 -13.96
C GLN A 381 -6.90 -0.98 -15.03
N GLY A 382 -8.01 -1.36 -15.64
CA GLY A 382 -8.10 -2.45 -16.61
C GLY A 382 -8.48 -3.80 -16.00
N ILE A 383 -8.61 -4.82 -16.86
CA ILE A 383 -9.09 -6.16 -16.48
C ILE A 383 -8.23 -6.82 -15.40
N ASP A 384 -6.92 -6.53 -15.40
CA ASP A 384 -5.96 -7.08 -14.45
C ASP A 384 -5.72 -6.19 -13.21
N SER A 385 -6.58 -5.19 -12.98
CA SER A 385 -6.40 -4.24 -11.89
C SER A 385 -6.40 -4.92 -10.51
N ILE A 386 -5.55 -4.39 -9.62
CA ILE A 386 -5.49 -4.79 -8.21
C ILE A 386 -6.50 -4.05 -7.32
N ALA A 387 -7.30 -3.14 -7.89
CA ALA A 387 -8.32 -2.42 -7.12
C ALA A 387 -9.31 -3.40 -6.48
N TYR A 388 -9.68 -3.15 -5.23
CA TYR A 388 -10.60 -3.98 -4.41
C TYR A 388 -10.15 -5.41 -4.14
N ARG A 389 -8.95 -5.80 -4.55
CA ARG A 389 -8.29 -7.03 -4.11
C ARG A 389 -7.73 -6.87 -2.71
N SER A 390 -7.21 -7.93 -2.10
CA SER A 390 -6.62 -7.83 -0.77
C SER A 390 -5.10 -7.82 -0.80
N LEU A 391 -4.50 -6.91 -0.05
CA LEU A 391 -3.10 -7.01 0.37
C LEU A 391 -3.00 -7.99 1.54
N MET A 392 -2.07 -8.93 1.44
CA MET A 392 -1.78 -9.99 2.41
C MET A 392 -0.34 -9.87 2.89
N ILE A 393 -0.16 -9.92 4.20
CA ILE A 393 1.15 -9.99 4.85
C ILE A 393 1.31 -11.41 5.41
N TYR A 394 2.40 -12.04 5.05
CA TYR A 394 2.79 -13.38 5.50
C TYR A 394 3.84 -13.28 6.60
N GLN A 395 3.80 -14.25 7.53
CA GLN A 395 4.83 -14.43 8.54
C GLN A 395 5.45 -15.83 8.46
N TYR A 396 6.74 -15.92 8.80
CA TYR A 396 7.42 -17.20 9.00
C TYR A 396 6.91 -17.88 10.26
N ASN A 397 6.40 -19.09 10.10
CA ASN A 397 6.17 -20.01 11.20
C ASN A 397 7.42 -20.86 11.41
N ARG A 398 8.14 -20.56 12.49
CA ARG A 398 9.39 -21.24 12.90
C ARG A 398 9.19 -22.24 14.04
N ALA A 399 7.97 -22.76 14.21
CA ALA A 399 7.69 -23.79 15.22
C ALA A 399 8.59 -25.03 15.07
N ASN A 400 8.98 -25.35 13.83
CA ASN A 400 10.04 -26.32 13.53
C ASN A 400 11.19 -25.61 12.80
N LEU A 401 12.40 -25.65 13.37
CA LEU A 401 13.60 -25.04 12.79
C LEU A 401 14.06 -25.74 11.49
N GLU A 402 13.67 -27.00 11.28
CA GLU A 402 14.01 -27.76 10.07
C GLU A 402 13.05 -27.50 8.90
N ASN A 403 11.82 -27.06 9.18
CA ASN A 403 10.80 -26.80 8.17
C ASN A 403 10.03 -25.51 8.47
N ILE A 404 10.63 -24.38 8.08
CA ILE A 404 10.02 -23.06 8.23
C ILE A 404 8.91 -22.92 7.18
N THR A 405 7.68 -22.72 7.63
CA THR A 405 6.51 -22.53 6.75
C THR A 405 6.07 -21.07 6.75
N GLU A 406 5.31 -20.66 5.74
CA GLU A 406 4.68 -19.33 5.70
C GLU A 406 3.22 -19.44 6.14
N THR A 407 2.76 -18.49 6.95
CA THR A 407 1.37 -18.40 7.40
C THR A 407 0.81 -17.02 7.11
N LYS A 408 -0.47 -16.94 6.75
CA LYS A 408 -1.17 -15.65 6.56
C LYS A 408 -1.27 -14.96 7.91
N TRP A 409 -0.85 -13.69 7.99
CA TRP A 409 -0.83 -12.94 9.24
C TRP A 409 -1.89 -11.85 9.26
N HIS A 410 -1.82 -10.90 8.32
CA HIS A 410 -2.75 -9.78 8.22
C HIS A 410 -3.21 -9.57 6.78
N CYS A 411 -4.40 -8.99 6.64
CA CYS A 411 -5.02 -8.74 5.35
C CYS A 411 -5.85 -7.45 5.36
N ALA A 412 -5.91 -6.78 4.21
CA ALA A 412 -6.72 -5.58 4.02
C ALA A 412 -7.15 -5.42 2.56
N THR A 413 -8.33 -4.83 2.33
CA THR A 413 -8.81 -4.48 0.98
C THR A 413 -8.09 -3.25 0.44
N ILE A 414 -7.70 -3.29 -0.83
CA ILE A 414 -7.07 -2.17 -1.55
C ILE A 414 -8.17 -1.21 -2.03
N ASN A 415 -8.41 -0.15 -1.25
CA ASN A 415 -9.42 0.86 -1.54
C ASN A 415 -8.81 2.09 -2.24
N GLN A 416 -9.62 2.78 -3.04
CA GLN A 416 -9.19 4.00 -3.74
C GLN A 416 -9.34 5.25 -2.88
N TYR A 417 -8.33 6.13 -2.92
CA TYR A 417 -8.32 7.42 -2.21
C TYR A 417 -8.14 8.58 -3.19
N GLN A 418 -8.56 9.77 -2.77
CA GLN A 418 -8.27 11.00 -3.50
C GLN A 418 -6.74 11.29 -3.49
N LYS A 419 -6.28 12.20 -4.36
CA LYS A 419 -4.86 12.52 -4.56
C LYS A 419 -4.06 12.83 -3.28
N ASN A 420 -4.71 13.34 -2.24
CA ASN A 420 -4.08 13.69 -0.97
C ASN A 420 -4.04 12.53 0.04
N GLY A 421 -4.64 11.38 -0.26
CA GLY A 421 -4.68 10.19 0.60
C GLY A 421 -5.56 10.30 1.85
N ILE A 422 -6.12 11.47 2.14
CA ILE A 422 -6.88 11.73 3.38
C ILE A 422 -8.30 11.15 3.27
N TYR A 423 -8.97 11.38 2.14
CA TYR A 423 -10.35 10.99 1.94
C TYR A 423 -10.45 9.83 0.95
N GLN A 424 -11.25 8.83 1.30
CA GLN A 424 -11.64 7.78 0.37
C GLN A 424 -12.29 8.39 -0.87
N LYS A 425 -12.01 7.81 -2.04
CA LYS A 425 -12.73 8.18 -3.26
C LYS A 425 -14.20 7.82 -3.08
N SER A 426 -15.10 8.73 -3.48
CA SER A 426 -16.54 8.48 -3.41
C SER A 426 -16.91 7.42 -4.43
N MET A 427 -17.54 6.34 -3.98
CA MET A 427 -17.92 5.19 -4.79
C MET A 427 -19.44 5.09 -4.86
N PHE A 428 -19.96 4.89 -6.06
CA PHE A 428 -21.33 4.44 -6.25
C PHE A 428 -21.35 2.91 -6.29
N THR A 429 -22.18 2.30 -5.45
CA THR A 429 -22.35 0.84 -5.41
C THR A 429 -23.77 0.50 -5.83
N ALA A 430 -23.91 -0.47 -6.72
CA ALA A 430 -25.16 -1.09 -7.07
C ALA A 430 -25.17 -2.55 -6.64
N GLN A 431 -26.35 -3.10 -6.36
CA GLN A 431 -26.53 -4.47 -5.90
C GLN A 431 -27.50 -5.24 -6.79
N VAL A 432 -27.20 -6.51 -6.97
CA VAL A 432 -28.10 -7.52 -7.53
C VAL A 432 -28.26 -8.65 -6.52
N LEU A 433 -29.50 -9.07 -6.30
CA LEU A 433 -29.83 -10.13 -5.37
C LEU A 433 -30.59 -11.26 -6.09
N PHE A 434 -30.04 -12.46 -6.02
CA PHE A 434 -30.70 -13.68 -6.45
C PHE A 434 -31.35 -14.37 -5.26
N ARG A 435 -32.60 -14.79 -5.43
CA ARG A 435 -33.41 -15.46 -4.40
C ARG A 435 -33.85 -16.86 -4.81
N TYR A 436 -34.03 -17.10 -6.11
CA TYR A 436 -34.48 -18.37 -6.68
C TYR A 436 -34.15 -18.44 -8.19
N PRO A 437 -33.85 -19.62 -8.78
CA PRO A 437 -33.55 -20.89 -8.12
C PRO A 437 -32.15 -20.92 -7.49
N ILE A 438 -31.35 -19.89 -7.73
CA ILE A 438 -30.06 -19.68 -7.08
C ILE A 438 -30.20 -18.55 -6.07
N VAL A 439 -29.40 -18.62 -5.00
CA VAL A 439 -29.23 -17.51 -4.07
C VAL A 439 -27.83 -16.96 -4.17
N GLY A 440 -27.75 -15.64 -4.07
CA GLY A 440 -26.47 -14.98 -4.15
C GLY A 440 -26.60 -13.48 -4.25
N ARG A 441 -25.47 -12.81 -4.08
CA ARG A 441 -25.39 -11.35 -4.06
C ARG A 441 -24.23 -10.91 -4.94
N VAL A 442 -24.51 -9.92 -5.78
CA VAL A 442 -23.51 -9.30 -6.66
C VAL A 442 -23.48 -7.81 -6.34
N LEU A 443 -22.28 -7.27 -6.15
CA LEU A 443 -22.05 -5.84 -5.97
C LEU A 443 -21.31 -5.31 -7.19
N LEU A 444 -21.79 -4.20 -7.76
CA LEU A 444 -21.12 -3.47 -8.82
C LEU A 444 -20.66 -2.14 -8.24
N ARG A 445 -19.39 -1.79 -8.38
CA ARG A 445 -18.79 -0.60 -7.76
C ARG A 445 -18.05 0.21 -8.80
N GLN A 446 -18.37 1.50 -8.90
CA GLN A 446 -17.72 2.45 -9.81
C GLN A 446 -17.52 3.77 -9.07
N PRO A 447 -16.40 4.50 -9.30
CA PRO A 447 -16.25 5.86 -8.77
C PRO A 447 -17.46 6.73 -9.13
N SER A 448 -17.99 7.44 -8.14
CA SER A 448 -19.22 8.22 -8.28
C SER A 448 -19.04 9.33 -9.31
N GLU A 449 -20.03 9.50 -10.20
CA GLU A 449 -20.02 10.51 -11.28
C GLU A 449 -18.88 10.37 -12.32
N GLU A 450 -18.17 9.23 -12.36
CA GLU A 450 -17.10 8.95 -13.32
C GLU A 450 -17.41 7.68 -14.15
N PRO A 451 -18.37 7.72 -15.09
CA PRO A 451 -18.82 6.55 -15.83
C PRO A 451 -17.77 5.89 -16.74
N TRP A 452 -16.65 6.58 -17.01
CA TRP A 452 -15.52 6.09 -17.81
C TRP A 452 -14.47 5.34 -16.98
N GLN A 453 -14.60 5.30 -15.65
CA GLN A 453 -13.74 4.48 -14.79
C GLN A 453 -14.20 3.04 -14.78
N ASP A 454 -13.29 2.13 -14.42
CA ASP A 454 -13.61 0.71 -14.32
C ASP A 454 -14.71 0.44 -13.28
N THR A 455 -15.56 -0.51 -13.62
CA THR A 455 -16.58 -1.05 -12.72
C THR A 455 -16.10 -2.40 -12.19
N THR A 456 -15.96 -2.47 -10.88
CA THR A 456 -15.64 -3.71 -10.16
C THR A 456 -16.92 -4.47 -9.86
N ILE A 457 -16.98 -5.74 -10.26
CA ILE A 457 -18.13 -6.63 -10.06
C ILE A 457 -17.71 -7.75 -9.10
N ILE A 458 -18.32 -7.79 -7.92
CA ILE A 458 -18.01 -8.73 -6.85
C ILE A 458 -19.19 -9.70 -6.72
N PHE A 459 -18.98 -10.96 -7.06
CA PHE A 459 -19.89 -12.05 -6.74
C PHE A 459 -19.51 -12.62 -5.36
N GLU A 460 -20.41 -12.52 -4.40
CA GLU A 460 -20.16 -12.97 -3.02
C GLU A 460 -20.22 -14.48 -2.88
N TYR A 461 -21.32 -15.04 -3.34
CA TYR A 461 -21.56 -16.47 -3.44
C TYR A 461 -22.74 -16.67 -4.38
N LEU A 462 -22.73 -17.78 -5.12
CA LEU A 462 -23.84 -18.29 -5.91
C LEU A 462 -24.05 -19.74 -5.53
N ILE A 463 -25.22 -20.05 -4.96
CA ILE A 463 -25.55 -21.38 -4.46
C ILE A 463 -26.92 -21.79 -5.01
N HIS A 464 -27.05 -23.04 -5.43
CA HIS A 464 -28.35 -23.62 -5.77
C HIS A 464 -29.28 -23.64 -4.54
N ALA A 465 -30.47 -23.05 -4.70
CA ALA A 465 -31.38 -22.75 -3.60
C ALA A 465 -32.65 -23.60 -3.58
N ASP A 466 -32.98 -24.25 -4.69
CA ASP A 466 -34.20 -25.05 -4.83
C ASP A 466 -34.11 -26.41 -4.10
N GLY A 467 -32.91 -26.89 -3.80
CA GLY A 467 -32.66 -28.18 -3.16
C GLY A 467 -32.62 -29.37 -4.13
N SER A 468 -32.79 -29.13 -5.43
CA SER A 468 -32.78 -30.19 -6.45
C SER A 468 -31.35 -30.59 -6.86
N THR A 469 -30.43 -29.62 -6.82
CA THR A 469 -29.02 -29.78 -7.20
C THR A 469 -28.10 -29.50 -6.02
N GLN A 470 -27.50 -30.55 -5.46
CA GLN A 470 -26.42 -30.44 -4.47
C GLN A 470 -25.02 -30.48 -5.10
N ASN A 471 -24.94 -30.72 -6.42
CA ASN A 471 -23.70 -30.76 -7.17
C ASN A 471 -23.32 -29.37 -7.69
N ASN A 472 -22.02 -29.13 -7.81
CA ASN A 472 -21.48 -27.91 -8.41
C ASN A 472 -21.72 -27.89 -9.92
N THR A 473 -22.07 -26.73 -10.47
CA THR A 473 -22.31 -26.53 -11.90
C THR A 473 -21.37 -25.45 -12.44
N PHE A 474 -20.92 -25.61 -13.69
CA PHE A 474 -19.84 -24.83 -14.28
C PHE A 474 -20.27 -24.17 -15.59
N GLU A 475 -19.43 -23.28 -16.12
CA GLU A 475 -19.59 -22.69 -17.47
C GLU A 475 -20.90 -21.91 -17.68
N HIS A 476 -21.39 -21.24 -16.64
CA HIS A 476 -22.59 -20.42 -16.74
C HIS A 476 -22.28 -19.07 -17.40
N ARG A 477 -22.90 -18.81 -18.56
CA ARG A 477 -22.93 -17.47 -19.16
C ARG A 477 -23.78 -16.53 -18.32
N TRP A 478 -23.51 -15.24 -18.43
CA TRP A 478 -24.20 -14.20 -17.69
C TRP A 478 -24.17 -12.87 -18.44
N ALA A 479 -25.28 -12.14 -18.38
CA ALA A 479 -25.43 -10.89 -19.12
C ALA A 479 -26.41 -9.93 -18.44
N VAL A 480 -26.27 -8.65 -18.73
CA VAL A 480 -27.24 -7.60 -18.36
C VAL A 480 -28.24 -7.44 -19.49
N HIS A 481 -29.54 -7.46 -19.16
CA HIS A 481 -30.65 -7.37 -20.11
C HIS A 481 -31.36 -6.01 -20.05
N ASN A 482 -32.16 -5.69 -21.06
CA ASN A 482 -32.77 -4.36 -21.18
C ASN A 482 -33.81 -4.04 -20.11
N ASN A 483 -34.68 -4.99 -19.78
CA ASN A 483 -35.88 -4.74 -18.98
C ASN A 483 -35.73 -5.29 -17.57
N ALA A 484 -36.63 -4.83 -16.70
CA ALA A 484 -36.83 -5.45 -15.40
C ALA A 484 -37.29 -6.90 -15.53
N PRO A 485 -36.93 -7.79 -14.57
CA PRO A 485 -37.53 -9.11 -14.51
C PRO A 485 -39.01 -8.97 -14.14
N GLY A 486 -39.88 -9.54 -14.97
CA GLY A 486 -41.31 -9.70 -14.74
C GLY A 486 -41.61 -10.89 -13.83
N LYS A 487 -42.88 -11.26 -13.68
CA LYS A 487 -43.33 -12.33 -12.76
C LYS A 487 -42.98 -13.76 -13.21
N ASP A 488 -42.18 -13.90 -14.26
CA ASP A 488 -41.79 -15.15 -14.90
C ASP A 488 -40.56 -15.80 -14.25
N PHE A 489 -40.02 -15.25 -13.15
CA PHE A 489 -38.93 -15.88 -12.39
C PHE A 489 -39.27 -17.28 -11.86
N TYR A 490 -40.54 -17.55 -11.56
CA TYR A 490 -41.01 -18.86 -11.09
C TYR A 490 -41.53 -19.76 -12.19
N ASP A 491 -41.66 -19.25 -13.42
CA ASP A 491 -42.00 -20.09 -14.56
C ASP A 491 -40.80 -20.98 -14.89
N TRP A 492 -40.98 -22.30 -14.83
CA TRP A 492 -39.91 -23.23 -15.13
C TRP A 492 -39.54 -23.24 -16.61
N GLN A 493 -40.50 -23.04 -17.52
CA GLN A 493 -40.27 -23.14 -18.97
C GLN A 493 -39.87 -21.80 -19.59
N ASN A 494 -40.49 -20.71 -19.11
CA ASN A 494 -40.31 -19.37 -19.68
C ASN A 494 -39.59 -18.42 -18.71
N ARG A 495 -38.58 -18.95 -18.01
CA ARG A 495 -37.93 -18.19 -16.95
C ARG A 495 -37.21 -16.96 -17.48
N CYS A 496 -37.47 -15.81 -16.87
CA CYS A 496 -36.76 -14.55 -17.12
C CYS A 496 -36.82 -14.04 -18.57
N ILE A 497 -37.79 -14.47 -19.38
CA ILE A 497 -37.99 -14.01 -20.77
C ILE A 497 -38.35 -12.52 -20.80
N SER A 498 -39.12 -12.06 -19.82
CA SER A 498 -39.56 -10.67 -19.61
C SER A 498 -38.43 -9.64 -19.63
N THR A 499 -37.22 -10.03 -19.24
CA THR A 499 -36.01 -9.18 -19.24
C THR A 499 -35.62 -8.73 -20.66
N GLY A 500 -36.14 -9.40 -21.69
CA GLY A 500 -35.89 -9.08 -23.09
C GLY A 500 -34.50 -9.50 -23.55
N ASN A 501 -33.92 -8.72 -24.47
CA ASN A 501 -32.60 -8.97 -25.04
C ASN A 501 -31.47 -8.40 -24.18
N VAL A 502 -30.24 -8.86 -24.43
CA VAL A 502 -29.00 -8.32 -23.85
C VAL A 502 -28.92 -6.81 -24.09
N PHE A 503 -28.51 -6.06 -23.07
CA PHE A 503 -28.43 -4.61 -23.09
C PHE A 503 -27.44 -4.12 -24.15
N ASN A 504 -27.94 -3.38 -25.14
CA ASN A 504 -27.20 -2.95 -26.32
C ASN A 504 -27.55 -1.50 -26.71
N PRO A 505 -27.17 -0.49 -25.91
CA PRO A 505 -27.53 0.89 -26.18
C PRO A 505 -26.87 1.45 -27.44
N TYR A 506 -25.69 0.93 -27.82
CA TYR A 506 -24.96 1.34 -29.01
C TYR A 506 -25.39 0.59 -30.28
N LYS A 507 -26.41 -0.28 -30.19
CA LYS A 507 -26.94 -1.05 -31.32
C LYS A 507 -25.84 -1.82 -32.08
N VAL A 508 -24.89 -2.39 -31.34
CA VAL A 508 -23.82 -3.22 -31.88
C VAL A 508 -24.45 -4.45 -32.55
N ASP A 509 -24.15 -4.62 -33.83
CA ASP A 509 -24.60 -5.73 -34.66
C ASP A 509 -23.40 -6.30 -35.43
N TRP A 510 -23.33 -7.63 -35.48
CA TRP A 510 -22.23 -8.38 -36.11
C TRP A 510 -22.66 -9.03 -37.43
N GLY A 511 -23.93 -8.87 -37.85
CA GLY A 511 -24.46 -9.46 -39.07
C GLY A 511 -24.38 -11.00 -39.05
N ASN A 512 -23.94 -11.62 -40.15
CA ASN A 512 -23.80 -13.08 -40.28
C ASN A 512 -22.47 -13.64 -39.74
N ARG A 513 -21.64 -12.82 -39.08
CA ARG A 513 -20.31 -13.23 -38.62
C ARG A 513 -20.36 -13.76 -37.18
N SER A 514 -19.36 -14.55 -36.80
CA SER A 514 -19.27 -15.07 -35.43
C SER A 514 -19.07 -13.93 -34.44
N ILE A 515 -19.74 -14.01 -33.29
CA ILE A 515 -19.61 -13.06 -32.19
C ILE A 515 -18.17 -13.05 -31.66
N ASP A 516 -17.54 -14.23 -31.63
CA ASP A 516 -16.20 -14.45 -31.10
C ASP A 516 -15.12 -13.71 -31.89
N ASP A 517 -15.38 -13.35 -33.16
CA ASP A 517 -14.41 -12.63 -33.99
C ASP A 517 -14.30 -11.15 -33.60
N TYR A 518 -15.38 -10.57 -33.06
CA TYR A 518 -15.48 -9.12 -32.81
C TYR A 518 -15.53 -8.77 -31.34
N CYS A 519 -16.19 -9.56 -30.51
CA CYS A 519 -16.29 -9.30 -29.08
C CYS A 519 -15.28 -10.17 -28.33
N LYS A 520 -14.20 -9.54 -27.85
CA LYS A 520 -13.14 -10.18 -27.07
C LYS A 520 -12.75 -9.28 -25.88
N PRO A 521 -12.10 -9.82 -24.84
CA PRO A 521 -11.60 -9.02 -23.71
C PRO A 521 -10.71 -7.83 -24.14
N GLN A 522 -9.93 -7.96 -25.22
CA GLN A 522 -9.09 -6.88 -25.76
C GLN A 522 -9.86 -5.90 -26.66
N LEU A 523 -11.06 -6.27 -27.13
CA LEU A 523 -11.91 -5.48 -28.04
C LEU A 523 -13.26 -5.17 -27.38
N THR A 524 -13.24 -4.70 -26.13
CA THR A 524 -14.45 -4.46 -25.32
C THR A 524 -15.42 -3.46 -25.95
N ALA A 525 -14.92 -2.53 -26.77
CA ALA A 525 -15.74 -1.52 -27.47
C ALA A 525 -16.63 -2.13 -28.58
N MET A 526 -16.25 -3.29 -29.12
CA MET A 526 -17.00 -4.03 -30.14
C MET A 526 -18.04 -4.99 -29.55
N CYS A 527 -18.13 -5.05 -28.21
CA CYS A 527 -19.10 -5.87 -27.49
C CYS A 527 -20.37 -5.07 -27.19
N ARG A 528 -21.51 -5.77 -27.13
CA ARG A 528 -22.71 -5.23 -26.48
C ARG A 528 -22.40 -4.97 -25.01
N ILE A 529 -22.76 -3.81 -24.46
CA ILE A 529 -22.46 -3.46 -23.06
C ILE A 529 -22.88 -4.58 -22.10
N GLY A 530 -24.07 -5.16 -22.30
CA GLY A 530 -24.59 -6.22 -21.43
C GLY A 530 -23.98 -7.61 -21.61
N ALA A 531 -23.18 -7.87 -22.65
CA ALA A 531 -22.52 -9.16 -22.87
C ALA A 531 -21.22 -9.22 -22.04
N LEU A 532 -21.35 -9.68 -20.79
CA LEU A 532 -20.28 -9.65 -19.79
C LEU A 532 -19.49 -10.96 -19.74
N ASP A 533 -20.15 -12.08 -19.99
CA ASP A 533 -19.57 -13.42 -20.13
C ASP A 533 -18.40 -13.46 -21.12
N ILE A 534 -18.55 -12.87 -22.30
CA ILE A 534 -17.52 -12.89 -23.34
C ILE A 534 -16.31 -11.99 -22.97
N ARG A 535 -16.56 -10.91 -22.22
CA ARG A 535 -15.50 -9.96 -21.83
C ARG A 535 -14.70 -10.39 -20.61
N MET A 536 -15.36 -11.10 -19.67
CA MET A 536 -14.83 -11.36 -18.33
C MET A 536 -14.79 -12.84 -17.95
N GLY A 537 -15.39 -13.72 -18.76
CA GLY A 537 -15.41 -15.16 -18.54
C GLY A 537 -16.71 -15.67 -17.88
N LEU A 538 -16.77 -16.98 -17.72
CA LEU A 538 -17.94 -17.73 -17.25
C LEU A 538 -17.98 -17.86 -15.72
N LEU A 539 -19.17 -18.18 -15.20
CA LEU A 539 -19.42 -18.37 -13.76
C LEU A 539 -19.48 -19.86 -13.38
N THR A 540 -19.19 -20.10 -12.11
CA THR A 540 -19.38 -21.40 -11.45
C THR A 540 -20.38 -21.20 -10.31
N ILE A 541 -21.35 -22.11 -10.19
CA ILE A 541 -22.39 -22.06 -9.15
C ILE A 541 -22.18 -23.27 -8.24
N ALA A 542 -22.10 -23.02 -6.94
CA ALA A 542 -21.90 -24.09 -5.97
C ALA A 542 -23.22 -24.82 -5.67
N GLY A 543 -23.13 -26.12 -5.45
CA GLY A 543 -24.24 -26.93 -4.98
C GLY A 543 -24.47 -26.81 -3.47
N SER A 544 -23.42 -26.45 -2.71
CA SER A 544 -23.49 -26.28 -1.26
C SER A 544 -22.73 -25.04 -0.77
N LYS A 545 -23.10 -24.57 0.42
CA LYS A 545 -22.42 -23.49 1.14
C LYS A 545 -20.93 -23.73 1.39
N ARG A 546 -20.52 -24.99 1.60
CA ARG A 546 -19.12 -25.35 1.88
C ARG A 546 -18.21 -25.02 0.70
N ASP A 547 -18.68 -25.30 -0.52
CA ASP A 547 -17.92 -25.09 -1.75
C ASP A 547 -18.07 -23.67 -2.29
N ALA A 548 -19.14 -22.97 -1.91
CA ALA A 548 -19.50 -21.65 -2.40
C ALA A 548 -18.37 -20.62 -2.30
N GLN A 549 -17.68 -20.60 -1.15
CA GLN A 549 -16.60 -19.65 -0.91
C GLN A 549 -15.42 -19.84 -1.87
N GLN A 550 -15.10 -21.07 -2.25
CA GLN A 550 -13.95 -21.37 -3.11
C GLN A 550 -14.31 -21.32 -4.60
N LEU A 551 -15.51 -21.77 -4.99
CA LEU A 551 -15.88 -21.92 -6.40
C LEU A 551 -16.64 -20.72 -6.98
N SER A 552 -17.60 -20.19 -6.21
CA SER A 552 -18.58 -19.22 -6.73
C SER A 552 -18.22 -17.76 -6.49
N ARG A 553 -17.39 -17.49 -5.47
CA ARG A 553 -16.95 -16.14 -5.13
C ARG A 553 -15.89 -15.66 -6.12
N ARG A 554 -16.18 -14.59 -6.85
CA ARG A 554 -15.29 -14.05 -7.90
C ARG A 554 -15.37 -12.53 -7.98
N ILE A 555 -14.28 -11.91 -8.43
CA ILE A 555 -14.23 -10.48 -8.73
C ILE A 555 -13.84 -10.29 -10.19
N PHE A 556 -14.55 -9.41 -10.88
CA PHE A 556 -14.28 -9.01 -12.25
C PHE A 556 -14.16 -7.49 -12.34
N ILE A 557 -13.43 -7.00 -13.33
CA ILE A 557 -13.22 -5.57 -13.56
C ILE A 557 -13.53 -5.30 -15.03
N ASP A 558 -14.52 -4.46 -15.29
CA ASP A 558 -14.95 -4.07 -16.64
C ASP A 558 -14.75 -2.59 -16.87
N SER A 559 -14.03 -2.23 -17.93
CA SER A 559 -13.78 -0.84 -18.30
C SER A 559 -14.91 -0.18 -19.10
N ASN A 560 -15.97 -0.91 -19.46
CA ASN A 560 -17.04 -0.44 -20.36
C ASN A 560 -18.46 -0.59 -19.76
N LEU A 561 -18.59 -0.90 -18.47
CA LEU A 561 -19.87 -1.09 -17.80
C LEU A 561 -20.21 0.12 -16.93
N PRO A 562 -20.95 1.13 -17.43
CA PRO A 562 -21.25 2.33 -16.66
C PRO A 562 -22.35 2.08 -15.61
N LEU A 563 -22.12 2.53 -14.38
CA LEU A 563 -23.15 2.62 -13.33
C LEU A 563 -23.81 4.00 -13.25
N SER A 564 -23.22 5.00 -13.91
CA SER A 564 -23.72 6.38 -13.99
C SER A 564 -23.80 6.87 -15.44
N GLY A 565 -24.40 8.05 -15.66
CA GLY A 565 -24.57 8.63 -16.99
C GLY A 565 -25.73 8.05 -17.82
N ARG A 566 -25.81 8.42 -19.10
CA ARG A 566 -26.98 8.16 -19.97
C ARG A 566 -27.23 6.67 -20.27
N HIS A 567 -26.17 5.87 -20.35
CA HIS A 567 -26.24 4.45 -20.73
C HIS A 567 -25.99 3.52 -19.53
N ASN A 568 -26.26 4.01 -18.32
CA ASN A 568 -26.06 3.24 -17.10
C ASN A 568 -26.89 1.95 -17.08
N VAL A 569 -26.40 0.97 -16.31
CA VAL A 569 -27.07 -0.32 -16.14
C VAL A 569 -28.05 -0.36 -14.97
N LEU A 570 -28.27 0.73 -14.26
CA LEU A 570 -29.30 0.78 -13.22
C LEU A 570 -30.68 0.54 -13.84
N GLY A 571 -31.57 -0.11 -13.10
CA GLY A 571 -32.90 -0.41 -13.60
C GLY A 571 -32.95 -1.60 -14.59
N LYS A 572 -31.85 -2.33 -14.78
CA LYS A 572 -31.75 -3.50 -15.67
C LYS A 572 -31.60 -4.80 -14.90
N SER A 573 -31.86 -5.94 -15.53
CA SER A 573 -31.73 -7.25 -14.87
C SER A 573 -30.42 -7.95 -15.23
N LEU A 574 -29.81 -8.61 -14.24
CA LEU A 574 -28.73 -9.57 -14.48
C LEU A 574 -29.34 -10.96 -14.68
N VAL A 575 -28.99 -11.63 -15.77
CA VAL A 575 -29.47 -12.96 -16.13
C VAL A 575 -28.29 -13.93 -16.16
N ILE A 576 -28.46 -15.07 -15.51
CA ILE A 576 -27.52 -16.20 -15.53
C ILE A 576 -28.15 -17.31 -16.37
N TYR A 577 -27.35 -17.86 -17.27
CA TYR A 577 -27.72 -18.91 -18.21
C TYR A 577 -27.18 -20.26 -17.76
N ASP A 578 -27.81 -21.31 -18.26
CA ASP A 578 -27.39 -22.69 -18.09
C ASP A 578 -27.72 -23.42 -19.39
N ASP A 579 -26.71 -23.49 -20.26
CA ASP A 579 -26.78 -24.07 -21.61
C ASP A 579 -26.78 -25.61 -21.57
N PHE A 580 -26.33 -26.20 -20.46
CA PHE A 580 -26.32 -27.65 -20.22
C PHE A 580 -27.57 -28.14 -19.48
N GLY A 581 -28.46 -27.22 -19.10
CA GLY A 581 -29.71 -27.55 -18.42
C GLY A 581 -30.73 -28.26 -19.32
N PRO A 582 -31.87 -28.69 -18.75
CA PRO A 582 -32.93 -29.35 -19.51
C PRO A 582 -33.46 -28.45 -20.63
N LYS A 583 -33.47 -28.92 -21.88
CA LYS A 583 -33.93 -28.15 -23.05
C LYS A 583 -35.35 -27.57 -22.89
N ALA A 584 -36.22 -28.26 -22.16
CA ALA A 584 -37.59 -27.81 -21.88
C ALA A 584 -37.68 -26.60 -20.91
N ARG A 585 -36.62 -26.33 -20.13
CA ARG A 585 -36.50 -25.17 -19.22
C ARG A 585 -36.11 -23.89 -19.98
N GLY A 586 -35.54 -24.04 -21.18
CA GLY A 586 -34.82 -22.96 -21.87
C GLY A 586 -33.44 -22.67 -21.25
N GLU A 587 -32.70 -21.76 -21.87
CA GLU A 587 -31.31 -21.45 -21.51
C GLU A 587 -31.17 -20.57 -20.24
N ARG A 588 -32.21 -19.83 -19.83
CA ARG A 588 -32.13 -18.86 -18.72
C ARG A 588 -32.33 -19.57 -17.37
N LEU A 589 -31.28 -19.66 -16.56
CA LEU A 589 -31.32 -20.33 -15.25
C LEU A 589 -31.98 -19.46 -14.19
N ALA A 590 -31.54 -18.21 -14.08
CA ALA A 590 -31.93 -17.31 -13.01
C ALA A 590 -31.85 -15.83 -13.47
N CYS A 591 -32.70 -15.01 -12.88
CA CYS A 591 -32.60 -13.56 -12.94
C CYS A 591 -32.88 -12.97 -11.56
N SER A 592 -32.59 -11.69 -11.42
CA SER A 592 -32.68 -10.97 -10.17
C SER A 592 -34.13 -10.66 -9.76
N MET A 593 -34.76 -11.59 -9.02
CA MET A 593 -36.20 -11.58 -8.69
C MET A 593 -36.79 -10.24 -8.21
N TYR A 594 -36.10 -9.51 -7.33
CA TYR A 594 -36.60 -8.26 -6.72
C TYR A 594 -35.81 -7.01 -7.08
N GLY A 595 -34.72 -7.18 -7.81
CA GLY A 595 -33.72 -6.15 -7.95
C GLY A 595 -33.34 -6.07 -9.40
N LEU A 596 -33.85 -5.04 -10.05
CA LEU A 596 -32.99 -4.34 -10.99
C LEU A 596 -31.60 -4.15 -10.37
N ILE A 597 -30.60 -3.86 -11.18
CA ILE A 597 -29.39 -3.28 -10.64
C ILE A 597 -29.83 -1.96 -9.97
N ILE A 598 -29.86 -1.96 -8.63
CA ILE A 598 -30.38 -0.86 -7.78
C ILE A 598 -29.26 -0.29 -6.93
N GLY A 599 -29.44 0.93 -6.43
CA GLY A 599 -28.48 1.57 -5.54
C GLY A 599 -28.29 0.76 -4.25
N TYR A 600 -27.03 0.61 -3.85
CA TYR A 600 -26.65 0.11 -2.53
C TYR A 600 -25.95 1.23 -1.79
N TYR A 601 -26.76 1.99 -1.05
CA TYR A 601 -26.35 3.25 -0.45
C TYR A 601 -25.49 3.06 0.79
N ARG A 602 -24.53 3.97 0.94
CA ARG A 602 -23.68 4.12 2.13
C ARG A 602 -24.51 4.22 3.41
N ARG A 603 -23.94 3.79 4.53
CA ARG A 603 -24.53 4.00 5.86
C ARG A 603 -23.90 5.19 6.54
N LYS A 604 -24.75 5.93 7.24
CA LYS A 604 -24.35 7.02 8.12
C LYS A 604 -25.14 6.91 9.41
N VAL A 605 -24.43 7.05 10.53
CA VAL A 605 -25.04 7.20 11.86
C VAL A 605 -24.62 8.51 12.47
N VAL A 606 -25.54 9.10 13.24
CA VAL A 606 -25.34 10.36 13.94
C VAL A 606 -25.85 10.22 15.37
N ALA A 607 -25.00 10.54 16.33
CA ALA A 607 -25.39 10.80 17.71
C ALA A 607 -25.35 12.32 17.94
N LYS A 608 -26.51 12.93 18.21
CA LYS A 608 -26.66 14.39 18.40
C LYS A 608 -27.57 14.75 19.57
N GLU A 609 -28.43 13.84 20.01
CA GLU A 609 -29.41 14.07 21.08
C GLU A 609 -28.88 13.49 22.38
N TRP A 610 -28.37 14.37 23.24
CA TRP A 610 -27.72 13.97 24.48
C TRP A 610 -28.71 13.96 25.64
N TYR A 611 -28.61 12.94 26.48
CA TYR A 611 -29.38 12.73 27.70
C TYR A 611 -28.44 12.60 28.89
N ALA A 612 -28.88 12.99 30.09
CA ALA A 612 -28.09 12.89 31.33
C ALA A 612 -28.89 12.22 32.44
N ASN A 613 -28.18 11.70 33.45
CA ASN A 613 -28.77 11.04 34.62
C ASN A 613 -29.22 12.06 35.69
N GLY A 614 -30.18 12.92 35.38
CA GLY A 614 -30.68 13.97 36.28
C GLY A 614 -29.71 15.13 36.56
N ASP A 615 -28.44 15.01 36.17
CA ASP A 615 -27.44 16.09 36.16
C ASP A 615 -27.74 17.13 35.07
N PRO A 616 -27.31 18.40 35.23
CA PRO A 616 -27.38 19.39 34.15
C PRO A 616 -26.56 18.93 32.94
N LEU A 617 -27.19 18.92 31.78
CA LEU A 617 -26.57 18.56 30.51
C LEU A 617 -25.83 19.75 29.91
N THR A 618 -24.50 19.74 29.95
CA THR A 618 -23.66 20.76 29.30
C THR A 618 -23.04 20.28 27.99
N VAL A 619 -23.05 18.96 27.73
CA VAL A 619 -22.50 18.37 26.51
C VAL A 619 -23.34 18.75 25.32
N ASN A 620 -22.70 19.32 24.30
CA ASN A 620 -23.28 19.59 23.00
C ASN A 620 -22.32 19.13 21.89
N GLY A 621 -22.84 18.88 20.70
CA GLY A 621 -22.08 18.43 19.55
C GLY A 621 -22.62 17.13 18.98
N LYS A 622 -21.84 16.50 18.10
CA LYS A 622 -22.25 15.29 17.39
C LYS A 622 -21.10 14.32 17.22
N ILE A 623 -21.46 13.04 17.11
CA ILE A 623 -20.62 12.03 16.49
C ILE A 623 -21.28 11.60 15.19
N GLU A 624 -20.49 11.57 14.13
CA GLU A 624 -20.92 11.12 12.81
C GLU A 624 -20.00 9.98 12.35
N ILE A 625 -20.58 8.84 11.96
CA ILE A 625 -19.81 7.71 11.41
C ILE A 625 -20.41 7.37 10.06
N THR A 626 -19.55 7.21 9.04
CA THR A 626 -19.94 6.90 7.68
C THR A 626 -19.16 5.71 7.12
N GLN A 627 -19.85 4.84 6.40
CA GLN A 627 -19.25 3.68 5.74
C GLN A 627 -19.89 3.48 4.36
N GLN A 628 -19.08 3.44 3.30
CA GLN A 628 -19.57 3.39 1.92
C GLN A 628 -20.17 2.03 1.55
N SER A 629 -19.49 0.94 1.91
CA SER A 629 -19.94 -0.45 1.81
C SER A 629 -19.30 -1.29 2.92
N GLU A 630 -19.74 -2.54 3.09
CA GLU A 630 -19.11 -3.47 4.05
C GLU A 630 -17.63 -3.78 3.79
N TYR A 631 -17.12 -3.49 2.59
CA TYR A 631 -15.71 -3.69 2.21
C TYR A 631 -14.83 -2.46 2.49
N ASP A 632 -15.44 -1.34 2.83
CA ASP A 632 -14.74 -0.10 3.11
C ASP A 632 -14.61 0.12 4.62
N ILE A 633 -13.58 0.86 5.01
CA ILE A 633 -13.42 1.31 6.39
C ILE A 633 -14.49 2.34 6.78
N SER A 634 -14.71 2.48 8.09
CA SER A 634 -15.61 3.48 8.65
C SER A 634 -14.85 4.77 8.98
N ASN A 635 -15.38 5.90 8.53
CA ASN A 635 -14.85 7.23 8.85
C ASN A 635 -15.69 7.83 9.99
N LEU A 636 -15.03 8.22 11.07
CA LEU A 636 -15.60 8.76 12.30
C LEU A 636 -15.22 10.24 12.42
N GLU A 637 -16.20 11.12 12.61
CA GLU A 637 -16.02 12.53 12.96
C GLU A 637 -16.65 12.78 14.33
N VAL A 638 -15.86 13.28 15.27
CA VAL A 638 -16.28 13.58 16.64
C VAL A 638 -16.18 15.07 16.87
N GLN A 639 -17.26 15.68 17.36
CA GLN A 639 -17.31 17.08 17.76
C GLN A 639 -18.04 17.20 19.09
N PHE A 640 -17.33 17.61 20.13
CA PHE A 640 -17.88 17.82 21.47
C PHE A 640 -17.56 19.22 21.99
N LYS A 641 -18.52 19.81 22.69
CA LYS A 641 -18.43 21.10 23.39
C LYS A 641 -19.08 20.97 24.76
N GLY A 642 -18.61 21.80 25.70
CA GLY A 642 -19.18 21.85 27.06
C GLY A 642 -18.84 20.63 27.90
N LEU A 643 -17.71 19.98 27.61
CA LEU A 643 -17.19 18.86 28.39
C LEU A 643 -16.64 19.36 29.75
N GLN A 644 -16.91 18.63 30.83
CA GLN A 644 -16.49 19.00 32.19
C GLN A 644 -16.11 17.76 33.00
N ASN A 645 -14.87 17.72 33.52
CA ASN A 645 -14.37 16.65 34.38
C ASN A 645 -14.63 15.24 33.80
N ASN A 646 -14.34 15.10 32.51
CA ASN A 646 -14.58 13.96 31.64
C ASN A 646 -13.41 12.97 31.63
N SER A 647 -13.70 11.72 31.25
CA SER A 647 -12.73 10.65 31.02
C SER A 647 -12.89 10.08 29.60
N GLY A 648 -13.47 8.90 29.45
CA GLY A 648 -13.64 8.22 28.18
C GLY A 648 -15.06 8.35 27.60
N TYR A 649 -15.21 7.89 26.38
CA TYR A 649 -16.44 7.77 25.63
C TYR A 649 -16.46 6.41 24.91
N HIS A 650 -17.58 5.69 25.03
CA HIS A 650 -17.70 4.30 24.58
C HIS A 650 -19.06 4.05 23.94
N ILE A 651 -19.14 3.06 23.06
CA ILE A 651 -20.39 2.54 22.50
C ILE A 651 -20.88 1.40 23.40
N HIS A 652 -22.15 1.47 23.78
CA HIS A 652 -22.87 0.55 24.64
C HIS A 652 -23.90 -0.27 23.85
N MET A 653 -24.41 -1.34 24.43
CA MET A 653 -25.12 -2.38 23.68
C MET A 653 -26.50 -1.96 23.15
N THR A 654 -27.26 -1.16 23.90
CA THR A 654 -28.67 -0.83 23.62
C THR A 654 -28.91 0.66 23.39
N PRO A 655 -30.01 1.06 22.73
CA PRO A 655 -30.36 2.47 22.52
C PRO A 655 -30.79 3.16 23.82
N VAL A 656 -30.74 4.50 23.83
CA VAL A 656 -31.14 5.33 24.98
C VAL A 656 -32.68 5.47 25.06
N GLU A 657 -33.22 5.28 26.26
CA GLU A 657 -34.63 5.50 26.56
C GLU A 657 -34.87 6.87 27.20
N ALA A 658 -35.25 7.85 26.39
CA ALA A 658 -35.43 9.25 26.80
C ALA A 658 -36.42 9.48 27.96
N ASN A 659 -37.40 8.58 28.14
CA ASN A 659 -38.45 8.73 29.15
C ASN A 659 -38.02 8.30 30.57
N LEU A 660 -36.81 7.76 30.74
CA LEU A 660 -36.29 7.35 32.03
C LEU A 660 -35.65 8.53 32.76
N ALA A 661 -35.78 8.58 34.08
CA ALA A 661 -35.09 9.57 34.92
C ALA A 661 -33.56 9.43 34.86
N PHE A 662 -33.07 8.19 34.68
CA PHE A 662 -31.65 7.85 34.61
C PHE A 662 -31.37 7.02 33.34
N PRO A 663 -31.44 7.64 32.15
CA PRO A 663 -31.41 6.93 30.88
C PRO A 663 -30.05 6.32 30.55
N CYS A 664 -28.96 6.85 31.12
CA CYS A 664 -27.60 6.42 30.82
C CYS A 664 -27.05 5.36 31.77
N GLU A 665 -27.85 4.81 32.68
CA GLU A 665 -27.40 3.81 33.65
C GLU A 665 -26.95 2.47 33.05
N ALA A 666 -26.21 1.69 33.85
CA ALA A 666 -25.80 0.33 33.47
C ALA A 666 -26.97 -0.65 33.36
N SER A 667 -28.06 -0.39 34.07
CA SER A 667 -29.30 -1.17 34.03
C SER A 667 -30.05 -1.04 32.70
N THR A 668 -29.83 0.05 31.95
CA THR A 668 -30.54 0.36 30.70
C THR A 668 -29.66 0.16 29.47
N LEU A 669 -28.42 0.67 29.51
CA LEU A 669 -27.48 0.65 28.38
C LEU A 669 -26.53 -0.56 28.38
N TYR A 670 -26.53 -1.36 29.45
CA TYR A 670 -25.61 -2.49 29.67
C TYR A 670 -24.13 -2.07 29.57
N GLY A 671 -23.24 -3.05 29.38
CA GLY A 671 -21.80 -2.84 29.27
C GLY A 671 -21.37 -2.23 27.93
N HIS A 672 -20.06 -2.18 27.72
CA HIS A 672 -19.49 -1.78 26.43
C HIS A 672 -19.84 -2.81 25.35
N PHE A 673 -19.98 -2.36 24.12
CA PHE A 673 -20.22 -3.27 23.00
C PHE A 673 -18.92 -4.01 22.63
N ASN A 674 -18.87 -5.31 22.98
CA ASN A 674 -17.69 -6.16 22.81
C ASN A 674 -18.07 -7.54 22.22
N PRO A 675 -18.48 -7.61 20.94
CA PRO A 675 -18.93 -8.85 20.32
C PRO A 675 -17.82 -9.90 20.17
N PHE A 676 -16.55 -9.48 20.20
CA PHE A 676 -15.39 -10.36 20.05
C PHE A 676 -14.75 -10.77 21.38
N ALA A 677 -15.39 -10.45 22.51
CA ALA A 677 -14.93 -10.78 23.85
C ALA A 677 -13.45 -10.41 24.11
N VAL A 678 -13.01 -9.27 23.58
CA VAL A 678 -11.66 -8.72 23.79
C VAL A 678 -11.48 -8.47 25.29
N ASN A 679 -10.36 -8.93 25.87
CA ASN A 679 -10.07 -8.73 27.28
C ASN A 679 -9.50 -7.32 27.52
N PRO A 680 -10.24 -6.40 28.18
CA PRO A 680 -9.81 -5.00 28.32
C PRO A 680 -8.53 -4.84 29.17
N LYS A 681 -8.19 -5.85 29.98
CA LYS A 681 -6.97 -5.83 30.81
C LYS A 681 -5.69 -6.02 30.01
N LEU A 682 -5.80 -6.59 28.80
CA LEU A 682 -4.68 -6.82 27.89
C LEU A 682 -4.57 -5.72 26.83
N SER A 683 -5.56 -4.83 26.74
CA SER A 683 -5.56 -3.73 25.79
C SER A 683 -4.42 -2.75 26.10
N PRO A 684 -3.68 -2.27 25.09
CA PRO A 684 -2.63 -1.28 25.28
C PRO A 684 -3.18 0.05 25.81
N SER A 685 -2.29 0.95 26.23
CA SER A 685 -2.68 2.30 26.62
C SER A 685 -3.43 3.02 25.48
N PRO A 686 -4.40 3.91 25.79
CA PRO A 686 -5.20 4.62 24.78
C PRO A 686 -4.37 5.24 23.64
N GLY A 687 -4.80 5.00 22.39
CA GLY A 687 -4.19 5.55 21.18
C GLY A 687 -2.83 4.94 20.78
N GLN A 688 -2.37 3.88 21.47
CA GLN A 688 -1.08 3.24 21.17
C GLN A 688 -1.23 1.87 20.49
N GLY A 689 -2.35 1.17 20.72
CA GLY A 689 -2.64 -0.14 20.13
C GLY A 689 -3.29 -0.05 18.75
N SER A 690 -3.37 -1.20 18.09
CA SER A 690 -4.21 -1.36 16.90
C SER A 690 -5.69 -1.52 17.29
N THR A 691 -6.60 -1.17 16.37
CA THR A 691 -8.05 -1.06 16.64
C THR A 691 -8.71 -2.36 17.09
N GLU A 692 -8.14 -3.52 16.75
CA GLU A 692 -8.62 -4.85 17.15
C GLU A 692 -8.17 -5.29 18.55
N GLN A 693 -7.20 -4.60 19.15
CA GLN A 693 -6.73 -4.89 20.52
C GLN A 693 -7.65 -4.29 21.60
N TYR A 694 -8.63 -3.48 21.19
CA TYR A 694 -9.61 -2.84 22.06
C TYR A 694 -10.99 -3.47 21.84
N GLU A 695 -11.86 -3.32 22.84
CA GLU A 695 -13.28 -3.62 22.66
C GLU A 695 -13.83 -2.80 21.48
N LEU A 696 -14.74 -3.39 20.69
CA LEU A 696 -15.24 -2.72 19.48
C LEU A 696 -15.84 -1.34 19.79
N GLY A 697 -16.56 -1.23 20.91
CA GLY A 697 -17.14 0.00 21.41
C GLY A 697 -16.19 0.91 22.20
N ASP A 698 -14.93 0.54 22.45
CA ASP A 698 -13.99 1.37 23.21
C ASP A 698 -13.32 2.43 22.31
N LEU A 699 -14.03 3.53 22.05
CA LEU A 699 -13.52 4.63 21.22
C LEU A 699 -12.39 5.40 21.90
N SER A 700 -12.38 5.47 23.23
CA SER A 700 -11.31 6.13 23.97
C SER A 700 -10.01 5.35 23.97
N GLY A 701 -10.08 4.03 24.11
CA GLY A 701 -8.93 3.14 23.94
C GLY A 701 -8.33 3.27 22.54
N LYS A 702 -9.18 3.32 21.50
CA LYS A 702 -8.73 3.43 20.11
C LYS A 702 -8.17 4.80 19.74
N PHE A 703 -8.85 5.89 20.08
CA PHE A 703 -8.58 7.24 19.54
C PHE A 703 -8.11 8.26 20.59
N GLY A 704 -7.94 7.83 21.84
CA GLY A 704 -7.54 8.69 22.96
C GLY A 704 -8.71 9.12 23.85
N THR A 705 -8.39 9.45 25.10
CA THR A 705 -9.38 9.88 26.10
C THR A 705 -9.72 11.37 25.96
N LEU A 706 -10.81 11.80 26.61
CA LEU A 706 -11.23 13.19 26.65
C LEU A 706 -10.73 13.91 27.92
N ASP A 707 -9.73 13.37 28.61
CA ASP A 707 -9.25 13.90 29.88
C ASP A 707 -8.94 15.41 29.78
N THR A 708 -9.54 16.20 30.68
CA THR A 708 -9.32 17.66 30.82
C THR A 708 -9.74 18.53 29.61
N MET A 709 -10.37 17.95 28.60
CA MET A 709 -10.84 18.70 27.42
C MET A 709 -12.20 19.35 27.68
N THR A 710 -12.36 20.62 27.32
CA THR A 710 -13.65 21.33 27.35
C THR A 710 -14.36 21.33 25.99
N GLN A 711 -13.58 21.24 24.93
CA GLN A 711 -14.01 21.04 23.54
C GLN A 711 -13.07 20.03 22.89
N PHE A 712 -13.61 19.20 22.00
CA PHE A 712 -12.83 18.18 21.29
C PHE A 712 -13.37 18.04 19.86
N GLU A 713 -12.46 18.00 18.90
CA GLU A 713 -12.75 17.71 17.51
C GLU A 713 -11.71 16.73 16.98
N GLY A 714 -12.16 15.67 16.32
CA GLY A 714 -11.30 14.64 15.78
C GLY A 714 -11.94 13.91 14.60
N ALA A 715 -11.11 13.51 13.65
CA ALA A 715 -11.50 12.69 12.51
C ALA A 715 -10.61 11.44 12.48
N PHE A 716 -11.22 10.27 12.43
CA PHE A 716 -10.56 8.98 12.58
C PHE A 716 -11.11 7.97 11.59
N ASN A 717 -10.28 6.96 11.29
CA ASN A 717 -10.61 5.85 10.41
C ASN A 717 -10.53 4.55 11.22
N ASP A 718 -11.57 3.72 11.16
CA ASP A 718 -11.63 2.43 11.87
C ASP A 718 -11.96 1.30 10.90
N THR A 719 -11.15 0.25 10.91
CA THR A 719 -11.37 -0.99 10.14
C THR A 719 -12.33 -1.95 10.84
N ASN A 720 -12.62 -1.72 12.13
CA ASN A 720 -13.34 -2.60 13.05
C ASN A 720 -14.62 -1.93 13.60
N LEU A 721 -15.16 -0.89 12.95
CA LEU A 721 -16.39 -0.24 13.39
C LEU A 721 -17.50 -0.34 12.34
N PRO A 722 -18.09 -1.54 12.12
CA PRO A 722 -19.01 -1.77 11.02
C PRO A 722 -20.37 -1.06 11.23
N LEU A 723 -20.92 -0.53 10.15
CA LEU A 723 -22.31 -0.09 10.03
C LEU A 723 -23.20 -1.11 9.31
N PHE A 724 -22.59 -2.12 8.68
CA PHE A 724 -23.28 -3.21 7.98
C PHE A 724 -23.18 -4.53 8.78
N GLY A 725 -24.10 -5.45 8.50
CA GLY A 725 -24.10 -6.80 9.08
C GLY A 725 -24.50 -6.85 10.56
N MET A 726 -24.32 -8.03 11.17
CA MET A 726 -24.85 -8.34 12.50
C MET A 726 -24.17 -7.57 13.65
N ASN A 727 -22.88 -7.26 13.49
CA ASN A 727 -22.10 -6.51 14.47
C ASN A 727 -22.24 -4.98 14.30
N SER A 728 -23.20 -4.52 13.49
CA SER A 728 -23.44 -3.10 13.26
C SER A 728 -23.67 -2.33 14.57
N ILE A 729 -23.17 -1.10 14.62
CA ILE A 729 -23.38 -0.15 15.74
C ILE A 729 -24.65 0.70 15.58
N ILE A 730 -25.40 0.55 14.48
CA ILE A 730 -26.66 1.28 14.27
C ILE A 730 -27.66 0.89 15.38
N GLY A 731 -28.28 1.87 16.02
CA GLY A 731 -29.26 1.64 17.10
C GLY A 731 -28.65 1.34 18.46
N ARG A 732 -27.31 1.40 18.59
CA ARG A 732 -26.60 1.35 19.86
C ARG A 732 -26.52 2.73 20.50
N SER A 733 -25.90 2.85 21.67
CA SER A 733 -25.72 4.14 22.35
C SER A 733 -24.26 4.50 22.54
N ILE A 734 -23.95 5.79 22.58
CA ILE A 734 -22.66 6.32 23.02
C ILE A 734 -22.84 6.88 24.42
N VAL A 735 -21.88 6.62 25.30
CA VAL A 735 -21.84 7.13 26.67
C VAL A 735 -20.52 7.86 26.90
N ILE A 736 -20.59 9.08 27.43
CA ILE A 736 -19.45 9.86 27.91
C ILE A 736 -19.38 9.71 29.43
N HIS A 737 -18.18 9.44 29.94
CA HIS A 737 -17.92 9.23 31.35
C HIS A 737 -17.29 10.46 32.02
N LYS A 738 -17.57 10.65 33.30
CA LYS A 738 -16.85 11.57 34.19
C LYS A 738 -15.61 10.89 34.75
N LYS A 739 -14.55 11.66 34.96
CA LYS A 739 -13.32 11.22 35.61
C LYS A 739 -13.57 10.70 37.03
N LYS A 740 -14.46 11.36 37.78
CA LYS A 740 -14.84 10.93 39.13
C LYS A 740 -15.58 9.59 39.07
N ARG A 741 -14.97 8.54 39.61
CA ARG A 741 -15.51 7.17 39.70
C ARG A 741 -15.90 6.54 38.35
N ASN A 742 -15.40 7.07 37.24
CA ASN A 742 -15.81 6.65 35.89
C ASN A 742 -17.34 6.65 35.68
N ALA A 743 -18.04 7.59 36.33
CA ALA A 743 -19.50 7.64 36.34
C ALA A 743 -20.03 8.01 34.94
N ARG A 744 -21.11 7.37 34.50
CA ARG A 744 -21.76 7.68 33.22
C ARG A 744 -22.45 9.04 33.32
N TRP A 745 -22.09 9.95 32.41
CA TRP A 745 -22.56 11.34 32.47
C TRP A 745 -23.67 11.60 31.47
N ALA A 746 -23.35 11.45 30.19
CA ALA A 746 -24.20 11.80 29.08
C ALA A 746 -24.23 10.65 28.09
N CYS A 747 -25.37 10.42 27.47
CA CYS A 747 -25.54 9.38 26.47
C CYS A 747 -26.40 9.84 25.30
N SER A 748 -26.19 9.22 24.13
CA SER A 748 -26.98 9.46 22.92
C SER A 748 -27.14 8.16 22.16
N THR A 749 -28.27 7.96 21.49
CA THR A 749 -28.44 6.86 20.54
C THR A 749 -27.70 7.16 19.23
N LEU A 750 -27.10 6.14 18.63
CA LEU A 750 -26.54 6.16 17.28
C LEU A 750 -27.66 5.94 16.27
N GLU A 751 -28.30 7.04 15.89
CA GLU A 751 -29.43 7.02 14.97
C GLU A 751 -28.96 7.08 13.52
N ARG A 752 -29.80 6.63 12.58
CA ARG A 752 -29.49 6.72 11.15
C ARG A 752 -29.48 8.18 10.70
N GLY A 753 -28.38 8.61 10.09
CA GLY A 753 -28.29 9.93 9.46
C GLY A 753 -28.64 9.84 7.98
N TYR A 754 -29.84 10.30 7.60
CA TYR A 754 -30.30 10.36 6.21
C TYR A 754 -31.04 11.67 5.95
N SER A 755 -31.09 12.10 4.69
CA SER A 755 -31.93 13.22 4.26
C SER A 755 -33.34 12.72 3.95
N PRO A 756 -34.42 13.42 4.36
CA PRO A 756 -35.79 13.11 3.94
C PRO A 756 -35.98 13.11 2.42
N ASN A 757 -35.12 13.85 1.69
CA ASN A 757 -35.13 13.88 0.23
C ASN A 757 -34.46 12.64 -0.39
N GLU A 758 -33.73 11.83 0.39
CA GLU A 758 -32.99 10.65 -0.10
C GLU A 758 -33.72 9.34 0.24
N ALA A 759 -34.29 9.26 1.44
CA ALA A 759 -34.93 8.05 1.95
C ALA A 759 -36.00 8.34 3.00
N ARG A 760 -36.86 7.35 3.22
CA ARG A 760 -37.84 7.30 4.31
C ARG A 760 -37.61 6.08 5.19
N GLU A 761 -37.88 6.21 6.48
CA GLU A 761 -37.82 5.10 7.43
C GLU A 761 -39.20 4.45 7.61
N ILE A 762 -39.25 3.12 7.46
CA ILE A 762 -40.41 2.30 7.80
C ILE A 762 -40.16 1.66 9.17
N ARG A 763 -41.19 1.65 10.02
CA ARG A 763 -41.16 1.06 11.36
C ARG A 763 -42.31 0.07 11.52
N ALA A 764 -41.99 -1.13 12.00
CA ALA A 764 -42.95 -2.15 12.36
C ALA A 764 -42.72 -2.57 13.83
N ILE A 765 -43.80 -2.78 14.59
CA ILE A 765 -43.71 -3.13 16.00
C ILE A 765 -44.58 -4.36 16.26
N ALA A 766 -43.96 -5.45 16.72
CA ALA A 766 -44.66 -6.58 17.30
C ALA A 766 -44.76 -6.35 18.82
N SER A 767 -45.98 -6.32 19.35
CA SER A 767 -46.28 -5.94 20.73
C SER A 767 -46.79 -7.15 21.52
N PHE A 768 -46.23 -7.38 22.71
CA PHE A 768 -46.53 -8.54 23.57
C PHE A 768 -47.25 -8.11 24.86
N HIS A 769 -48.25 -7.24 24.78
CA HIS A 769 -48.89 -6.65 25.97
C HIS A 769 -50.17 -7.39 26.44
N HIS A 770 -50.32 -8.67 26.08
CA HIS A 770 -51.52 -9.42 26.46
C HIS A 770 -51.54 -9.68 27.99
N PRO A 771 -52.64 -9.38 28.71
CA PRO A 771 -52.69 -9.51 30.17
C PRO A 771 -52.40 -10.93 30.69
N THR A 772 -52.80 -11.95 29.92
CA THR A 772 -52.54 -13.37 30.21
C THR A 772 -51.42 -13.96 29.36
N GLY A 773 -50.66 -13.12 28.65
CA GLY A 773 -49.53 -13.54 27.82
C GLY A 773 -48.33 -13.96 28.67
N TYR A 774 -47.42 -14.73 28.08
CA TYR A 774 -46.22 -15.26 28.73
C TYR A 774 -44.94 -14.47 28.42
N ALA A 775 -45.05 -13.40 27.63
CA ALA A 775 -43.98 -12.45 27.35
C ALA A 775 -44.58 -11.04 27.40
N TYR A 776 -43.80 -10.06 27.84
CA TYR A 776 -44.18 -8.66 27.90
C TYR A 776 -43.13 -7.78 27.22
N GLY A 777 -43.55 -6.80 26.42
CA GLY A 777 -42.67 -5.86 25.75
C GLY A 777 -42.93 -5.77 24.25
N TYR A 778 -41.89 -5.52 23.46
CA TYR A 778 -42.00 -5.37 22.02
C TYR A 778 -40.75 -5.84 21.25
N ILE A 779 -40.95 -6.10 19.96
CA ILE A 779 -39.89 -6.20 18.96
C ILE A 779 -40.15 -5.10 17.93
N LYS A 780 -39.20 -4.18 17.78
CA LYS A 780 -39.27 -3.05 16.85
C LYS A 780 -38.33 -3.29 15.68
N MET A 781 -38.86 -3.25 14.47
CA MET A 781 -38.12 -3.42 13.22
C MET A 781 -38.11 -2.11 12.47
N THR A 782 -36.94 -1.65 12.03
CA THR A 782 -36.78 -0.39 11.29
C THR A 782 -35.95 -0.62 10.03
N GLN A 783 -36.37 -0.01 8.92
CA GLN A 783 -35.71 -0.14 7.63
C GLN A 783 -35.80 1.18 6.85
N LEU A 784 -34.71 1.59 6.19
CA LEU A 784 -34.75 2.71 5.25
C LEU A 784 -35.12 2.22 3.86
N ILE A 785 -36.03 2.94 3.21
CA ILE A 785 -36.36 2.79 1.80
C ILE A 785 -35.97 4.07 1.08
N HIS A 786 -35.06 3.95 0.12
CA HIS A 786 -34.60 5.06 -0.71
C HIS A 786 -35.60 5.35 -1.83
N ASN A 787 -35.48 6.52 -2.45
CA ASN A 787 -36.39 6.95 -3.52
C ASN A 787 -36.32 6.08 -4.78
N ASP A 788 -35.21 5.39 -5.01
CA ASP A 788 -35.04 4.42 -6.10
C ASP A 788 -35.69 3.06 -5.81
N GLY A 789 -36.32 2.91 -4.64
CA GLY A 789 -36.94 1.67 -4.17
C GLY A 789 -35.97 0.70 -3.49
N SER A 790 -34.67 1.00 -3.43
CA SER A 790 -33.71 0.18 -2.70
C SER A 790 -33.96 0.25 -1.19
N SER A 791 -33.66 -0.86 -0.50
CA SER A 791 -33.90 -1.01 0.93
C SER A 791 -32.61 -1.23 1.70
N SER A 792 -32.50 -0.66 2.90
CA SER A 792 -31.42 -0.97 3.83
C SER A 792 -31.61 -2.32 4.52
N ASP A 793 -30.58 -2.75 5.25
CA ASP A 793 -30.75 -3.80 6.26
C ASP A 793 -31.79 -3.36 7.31
N THR A 794 -32.57 -4.34 7.79
CA THR A 794 -33.54 -4.14 8.86
C THR A 794 -32.82 -4.18 10.21
N VAL A 795 -32.95 -3.12 11.00
CA VAL A 795 -32.49 -3.09 12.38
C VAL A 795 -33.62 -3.58 13.27
N ILE A 796 -33.34 -4.63 14.05
CA ILE A 796 -34.30 -5.26 14.96
C ILE A 796 -33.88 -4.96 16.39
N GLU A 797 -34.72 -4.22 17.10
CA GLU A 797 -34.60 -3.96 18.53
C GLU A 797 -35.57 -4.87 19.28
N VAL A 798 -35.02 -5.68 20.20
CA VAL A 798 -35.79 -6.63 21.01
C VAL A 798 -35.81 -6.12 22.45
N LYS A 799 -37.02 -5.86 22.97
CA LYS A 799 -37.24 -5.51 24.37
C LYS A 799 -38.34 -6.39 24.92
N LEU A 800 -37.96 -7.54 25.46
CA LEU A 800 -38.87 -8.51 26.05
C LEU A 800 -38.54 -8.69 27.53
N ARG A 801 -39.50 -9.18 28.29
CA ARG A 801 -39.35 -9.61 29.68
C ARG A 801 -40.44 -10.62 30.03
N HIS A 802 -40.23 -11.41 31.09
CA HIS A 802 -41.31 -12.21 31.66
C HIS A 802 -42.40 -11.33 32.29
N PRO A 803 -43.68 -11.74 32.19
CA PRO A 803 -44.79 -11.00 32.79
C PRO A 803 -44.72 -11.07 34.33
N GLY A 804 -44.55 -9.92 34.96
CA GLY A 804 -44.52 -9.79 36.42
C GLY A 804 -43.88 -8.46 36.84
N LYS A 805 -44.39 -7.82 37.90
CA LYS A 805 -43.89 -6.49 38.32
C LYS A 805 -42.46 -6.55 38.88
N ASN A 806 -42.07 -7.70 39.45
CA ASN A 806 -40.78 -7.93 40.11
C ASN A 806 -40.07 -9.21 39.62
N ASP A 807 -40.49 -9.81 38.50
CA ASP A 807 -39.83 -11.00 37.99
C ASP A 807 -38.43 -10.64 37.46
N ARG A 808 -37.42 -11.36 37.96
CA ARG A 808 -36.00 -11.21 37.59
C ARG A 808 -35.44 -12.50 36.98
N ASN A 809 -36.27 -13.49 36.73
CA ASN A 809 -35.84 -14.75 36.14
C ASN A 809 -35.37 -14.51 34.70
N VAL A 810 -34.12 -14.91 34.45
CA VAL A 810 -33.51 -14.87 33.12
C VAL A 810 -33.75 -16.23 32.46
N THR A 811 -34.22 -16.19 31.21
CA THR A 811 -34.45 -17.38 30.38
C THR A 811 -33.73 -17.20 29.06
N ARG A 812 -32.91 -18.19 28.67
CA ARG A 812 -32.04 -18.09 27.49
C ARG A 812 -32.51 -19.02 26.38
N ASN A 813 -31.98 -18.82 25.18
CA ASN A 813 -32.19 -19.68 24.01
C ASN A 813 -33.62 -19.70 23.46
N HIS A 814 -34.30 -18.55 23.44
CA HIS A 814 -35.62 -18.46 22.81
C HIS A 814 -35.50 -18.38 21.29
N ASN A 815 -35.98 -19.41 20.59
CA ASN A 815 -36.11 -19.33 19.14
C ASN A 815 -37.26 -18.37 18.77
N TRP A 816 -37.12 -17.67 17.64
CA TRP A 816 -38.07 -16.66 17.20
C TRP A 816 -38.19 -16.65 15.68
N GLN A 817 -39.43 -16.67 15.22
CA GLN A 817 -39.77 -16.84 13.81
C GLN A 817 -41.00 -15.98 13.47
N ILE A 818 -41.11 -15.61 12.20
CA ILE A 818 -42.23 -14.88 11.62
C ILE A 818 -43.04 -15.88 10.80
N PHE A 819 -44.34 -15.92 11.10
CA PHE A 819 -45.29 -16.84 10.49
C PHE A 819 -46.21 -16.10 9.50
N VAL A 820 -46.88 -16.86 8.62
CA VAL A 820 -47.74 -16.30 7.56
C VAL A 820 -48.94 -15.55 8.13
N ASN A 821 -49.53 -16.08 9.20
CA ASN A 821 -50.76 -15.56 9.80
C ASN A 821 -50.47 -14.84 11.12
N PRO A 822 -51.28 -13.83 11.48
CA PRO A 822 -51.23 -13.24 12.81
C PRO A 822 -51.60 -14.27 13.88
N VAL A 823 -50.89 -14.25 15.00
CA VAL A 823 -51.20 -15.10 16.15
C VAL A 823 -52.44 -14.57 16.87
N GLY A 824 -53.35 -15.47 17.25
CA GLY A 824 -54.61 -15.14 17.90
C GLY A 824 -54.59 -15.37 19.42
N VAL A 825 -55.75 -15.75 19.96
CA VAL A 825 -55.95 -16.02 21.41
C VAL A 825 -55.14 -17.24 21.88
N ASP A 826 -54.73 -18.10 20.96
CA ASP A 826 -53.89 -19.26 21.20
C ASP A 826 -52.50 -18.89 21.77
N ALA A 827 -52.02 -17.64 21.64
CA ALA A 827 -50.81 -17.19 22.33
C ALA A 827 -50.89 -17.27 23.87
N ALA A 828 -52.09 -17.21 24.44
CA ALA A 828 -52.30 -17.07 25.88
C ALA A 828 -52.76 -18.38 26.57
N VAL A 829 -52.82 -19.50 25.84
CA VAL A 829 -53.27 -20.78 26.39
C VAL A 829 -52.20 -21.43 27.27
N LYS A 830 -52.62 -22.16 28.30
CA LYS A 830 -51.70 -22.80 29.25
C LYS A 830 -50.81 -23.87 28.59
N PRO A 831 -51.32 -24.82 27.78
CA PRO A 831 -50.48 -25.85 27.16
C PRO A 831 -49.50 -25.22 26.17
N THR A 832 -48.21 -25.46 26.36
CA THR A 832 -47.14 -24.87 25.53
C THR A 832 -47.22 -25.33 24.07
N ILE A 833 -47.59 -26.59 23.83
CA ILE A 833 -47.66 -27.20 22.48
C ILE A 833 -48.75 -26.58 21.59
N THR A 834 -49.78 -25.97 22.17
CA THR A 834 -50.89 -25.36 21.42
C THR A 834 -50.75 -23.85 21.26
N ARG A 835 -49.66 -23.25 21.78
CA ARG A 835 -49.46 -21.80 21.65
C ARG A 835 -49.01 -21.44 20.23
N CYS A 836 -49.57 -20.36 19.70
CA CYS A 836 -49.20 -19.77 18.41
C CYS A 836 -49.36 -20.71 17.18
N VAL A 837 -50.14 -21.79 17.30
CA VAL A 837 -50.44 -22.72 16.20
C VAL A 837 -51.21 -22.03 15.08
N ALA A 838 -52.02 -21.00 15.40
CA ALA A 838 -52.76 -20.21 14.43
C ALA A 838 -51.84 -19.47 13.43
N GLY A 839 -50.55 -19.27 13.76
CA GLY A 839 -49.56 -18.66 12.87
C GLY A 839 -49.34 -19.44 11.56
N GLY A 840 -49.59 -20.76 11.56
CA GLY A 840 -49.41 -21.61 10.39
C GLY A 840 -47.94 -21.92 10.11
N TYR A 841 -47.50 -21.71 8.87
CA TYR A 841 -46.13 -22.02 8.43
C TYR A 841 -45.17 -20.83 8.63
N VAL A 842 -43.88 -21.13 8.75
CA VAL A 842 -42.83 -20.10 8.74
C VAL A 842 -42.83 -19.38 7.39
N TRP A 843 -42.72 -18.06 7.41
CA TRP A 843 -42.80 -17.23 6.20
C TRP A 843 -41.64 -17.52 5.23
N ASN A 844 -41.94 -18.12 4.07
CA ASN A 844 -40.96 -18.45 3.02
C ASN A 844 -41.42 -17.90 1.64
N PRO A 845 -41.38 -16.58 1.42
CA PRO A 845 -41.85 -15.96 0.17
C PRO A 845 -40.97 -16.24 -1.04
N TYR A 846 -39.77 -16.81 -0.85
CA TYR A 846 -38.79 -17.03 -1.91
C TYR A 846 -38.68 -18.50 -2.32
N TYR A 847 -39.53 -19.35 -1.77
CA TYR A 847 -39.54 -20.79 -2.04
C TYR A 847 -38.15 -21.43 -1.91
N THR A 848 -37.39 -20.99 -0.90
CA THR A 848 -36.14 -21.63 -0.57
C THR A 848 -36.42 -23.10 -0.26
N GLN A 849 -35.64 -24.00 -0.88
CA GLN A 849 -35.80 -25.45 -0.78
C GLN A 849 -37.16 -25.99 -1.29
N LEU A 850 -37.69 -25.40 -2.36
CA LEU A 850 -38.95 -25.83 -2.98
C LEU A 850 -38.97 -27.29 -3.45
N ALA A 851 -37.85 -27.81 -3.97
CA ALA A 851 -37.79 -29.14 -4.58
C ALA A 851 -37.68 -30.26 -3.54
N ASP A 852 -37.23 -29.97 -2.32
CA ASP A 852 -37.10 -30.95 -1.24
C ASP A 852 -37.49 -30.35 0.13
N PRO A 853 -38.75 -29.91 0.31
CA PRO A 853 -39.17 -29.12 1.46
C PRO A 853 -39.18 -29.88 2.79
N LEU A 854 -39.11 -31.22 2.76
CA LEU A 854 -39.14 -32.07 3.96
C LEU A 854 -37.74 -32.35 4.53
N ASN A 855 -36.68 -32.06 3.77
CA ASN A 855 -35.30 -32.34 4.17
C ASN A 855 -34.73 -31.27 5.11
N ARG A 856 -35.10 -31.38 6.39
CA ARG A 856 -34.66 -30.44 7.43
C ARG A 856 -33.15 -30.44 7.64
N ASP A 857 -32.51 -31.61 7.52
CA ASP A 857 -31.06 -31.74 7.69
C ASP A 857 -30.28 -30.91 6.65
N LEU A 858 -30.74 -30.91 5.40
CA LEU A 858 -30.18 -30.05 4.35
C LEU A 858 -30.40 -28.57 4.68
N TYR A 859 -31.62 -28.21 5.09
CA TYR A 859 -31.95 -26.82 5.44
C TYR A 859 -31.06 -26.30 6.56
N GLU A 860 -30.94 -27.03 7.67
CA GLU A 860 -30.15 -26.66 8.84
C GLU A 860 -28.64 -26.59 8.54
N ARG A 861 -28.15 -27.38 7.57
CA ARG A 861 -26.75 -27.32 7.12
C ARG A 861 -26.45 -26.09 6.26
N GLU A 862 -27.41 -25.69 5.42
CA GLU A 862 -27.21 -24.62 4.43
C GLU A 862 -27.62 -23.24 4.94
N CYS A 863 -28.64 -23.18 5.81
CA CYS A 863 -29.11 -21.96 6.46
C CYS A 863 -28.25 -21.62 7.69
N GLY A 864 -27.83 -20.37 7.79
CA GLY A 864 -27.17 -19.87 9.00
C GLY A 864 -26.84 -18.37 8.90
N PRO A 865 -26.26 -17.78 9.96
CA PRO A 865 -25.88 -16.36 9.98
C PRO A 865 -24.88 -15.96 8.88
N ASP A 866 -24.04 -16.90 8.47
CA ASP A 866 -23.05 -16.77 7.40
C ASP A 866 -23.62 -17.09 6.01
N ASN A 867 -24.84 -17.65 5.91
CA ASN A 867 -25.56 -17.83 4.65
C ASN A 867 -27.07 -17.53 4.79
N PRO A 868 -27.44 -16.28 5.13
CA PRO A 868 -28.81 -15.95 5.50
C PRO A 868 -29.79 -15.96 4.31
N LEU A 869 -29.29 -15.98 3.07
CA LEU A 869 -30.13 -16.07 1.88
C LEU A 869 -30.64 -17.50 1.61
N ARG A 870 -30.00 -18.54 2.16
CA ARG A 870 -30.49 -19.93 2.15
C ARG A 870 -31.48 -20.23 3.29
N CYS A 871 -31.80 -19.26 4.13
CA CYS A 871 -32.81 -19.38 5.18
C CYS A 871 -34.17 -18.89 4.73
N TYR A 872 -35.23 -19.43 5.34
CA TYR A 872 -36.57 -18.84 5.21
C TYR A 872 -36.56 -17.40 5.74
N VAL A 873 -37.26 -16.50 5.06
CA VAL A 873 -37.32 -15.08 5.46
C VAL A 873 -37.95 -14.91 6.84
N GLY A 874 -38.85 -15.82 7.23
CA GLY A 874 -39.46 -15.85 8.55
C GLY A 874 -38.61 -16.52 9.61
N ASP A 875 -37.58 -17.28 9.26
CA ASP A 875 -36.72 -17.95 10.24
C ASP A 875 -35.63 -16.99 10.71
N VAL A 876 -36.01 -16.09 11.62
CA VAL A 876 -35.11 -15.05 12.12
C VAL A 876 -34.09 -15.63 13.09
N GLY A 877 -34.49 -16.59 13.93
CA GLY A 877 -33.62 -17.30 14.86
C GLY A 877 -32.46 -18.02 14.17
N ALA A 878 -32.70 -18.70 13.04
CA ALA A 878 -31.60 -19.34 12.30
C ALA A 878 -30.61 -18.35 11.67
N ARG A 879 -31.06 -17.13 11.32
CA ARG A 879 -30.21 -16.10 10.70
C ARG A 879 -29.46 -15.23 11.71
N LEU A 880 -30.06 -14.94 12.86
CA LEU A 880 -29.51 -13.99 13.84
C LEU A 880 -29.11 -14.64 15.16
N GLY A 881 -29.46 -15.91 15.38
CA GLY A 881 -29.35 -16.57 16.66
C GLY A 881 -30.62 -16.42 17.53
N PRO A 882 -30.71 -17.19 18.62
CA PRO A 882 -31.83 -17.12 19.55
C PRO A 882 -31.80 -15.84 20.40
N ILE A 883 -32.95 -15.47 20.96
CA ILE A 883 -33.07 -14.36 21.91
C ILE A 883 -32.68 -14.85 23.31
N GLU A 884 -31.86 -14.05 24.00
CA GLU A 884 -31.65 -14.14 25.44
C GLU A 884 -32.56 -13.13 26.14
N ASN A 885 -33.29 -13.55 27.18
CA ASN A 885 -34.31 -12.74 27.85
C ASN A 885 -34.08 -12.69 29.36
#